data_AF-A0A6B0ZBJ6-F1
#
_entry.id   AF-A0A6B0ZBJ6-F1
#
_cell.length_a   1.000
_cell.length_b   1.000
_cell.length_c   1.000
_cell.angle_alpha   90.00
_cell.angle_beta   90.00
_cell.angle_gamma   90.00
#
_symmetry.space_group_name_H-M   'P 1'
#
loop_
_entity.id
_entity.type
_entity.pdbx_description
1 polymer ?
#
loop_
_entity_poly.entity_id
_entity_poly.type
_entity_poly.pdbx_seq_one_letter_code
_entity_poly.pdbx_strand_id
1 'polypeptide(L)'
;MARLAVAIVVAALAVVGLAPGAAAQDVQEDAGGTAASFEDVTGGVHKPAIDALTERGLFDGTECGQDMFCPGDEMKRWTMAVWLVRVLDEAEPAAATESSFADVDVDNRWLAHIERLAELEVTTGCLVDPLRFCPNRSVNRAEMATFLERAFDLEAADPAGFADTAGNFHEANIDALAAARITVGCQSDPLRYCPDQPVTRAEMATFLARALGLVEVPAPADPAEGAMIDGELTAAVEADAADAATDEPVDPTATDPTAPDPSMCRPPGTPYTTAGFPLPPEAAPSIGTMRVAVLFIDFPDAVATYRTQDEATLGLPYAEAYLEAVSYGRLDVEFVPLHGWLRAEHSFTEYLGEVDLGDMRVFASAEAIRLADPSFDFTGIHAVMTVLPSSRFQAGDHTFGSAHTDEGEMTLLAGINTVPLDEPRDPEPWGYVAAHELAHSLGLTDLYPYDAARFERPEPPAPRIWVRSEFGLMGLHTAFVAHPDDRRIEITGRGDFGRRLTGHTFQLEAIEMLAWSRWQLGWLDESQVLCLTADRSRVVLSPVADPGDAAVMAAVPLSDTEVLVAEVRVKVGYDAEQEEPHTDGALLTVPALATEGVLVYVVDASLASGQLPVVIAGDSGNGQVDDYPILTRGEQVVVRGYTVTLVSDRGGAYIVAIFRVEA
;
A
#
# COMPACT_ATOMS: atom_id res chain seq x y z
N MET A 1 -15.11 -18.14 38.95
CA MET A 1 -14.37 -19.34 39.43
C MET A 1 -14.71 -20.50 38.53
N ALA A 2 -13.81 -20.80 37.59
CA ALA A 2 -13.54 -22.04 36.86
C ALA A 2 -12.98 -21.61 35.49
N ARG A 3 -11.69 -21.29 35.44
CA ARG A 3 -10.97 -21.07 34.17
C ARG A 3 -10.87 -22.44 33.48
N LEU A 4 -11.36 -22.53 32.25
CA LEU A 4 -11.24 -23.72 31.43
C LEU A 4 -9.80 -23.73 30.88
N ALA A 5 -8.94 -24.58 31.44
CA ALA A 5 -7.60 -24.78 30.89
C ALA A 5 -7.74 -25.56 29.57
N VAL A 6 -7.39 -24.93 28.44
CA VAL A 6 -7.20 -25.62 27.17
C VAL A 6 -5.97 -26.51 27.33
N ALA A 7 -6.20 -27.80 27.58
CA ALA A 7 -5.12 -28.78 27.62
C ALA A 7 -4.67 -29.05 26.19
N ILE A 8 -3.43 -28.67 25.85
CA ILE A 8 -2.76 -29.06 24.61
C ILE A 8 -2.69 -30.59 24.57
N VAL A 9 -3.54 -31.23 23.76
CA VAL A 9 -3.54 -32.68 23.56
C VAL A 9 -2.54 -33.02 22.46
N VAL A 10 -1.37 -33.54 22.84
CA VAL A 10 -0.48 -34.27 21.93
C VAL A 10 -1.09 -35.66 21.70
N ALA A 11 -1.67 -35.90 20.52
CA ALA A 11 -2.30 -37.17 20.19
C ALA A 11 -1.25 -38.27 19.89
N ALA A 12 -1.21 -39.31 20.72
CA ALA A 12 -0.51 -40.56 20.44
C ALA A 12 -1.51 -41.62 19.92
N LEU A 13 -1.24 -42.18 18.73
CA LEU A 13 -2.06 -43.24 18.13
C LEU A 13 -2.03 -44.55 18.93
N ALA A 14 -3.22 -45.11 19.20
CA ALA A 14 -3.38 -46.52 19.53
C ALA A 14 -4.64 -47.11 18.88
N VAL A 15 -4.46 -48.21 18.14
CA VAL A 15 -5.47 -48.98 17.41
C VAL A 15 -6.07 -50.06 18.31
N VAL A 16 -7.40 -50.13 18.50
CA VAL A 16 -8.14 -51.39 18.82
C VAL A 16 -9.64 -51.32 18.41
N GLY A 17 -10.06 -52.21 17.50
CA GLY A 17 -11.16 -53.20 17.67
C GLY A 17 -12.66 -52.82 17.67
N LEU A 18 -13.35 -53.25 16.59
CA LEU A 18 -14.80 -53.50 16.34
C LEU A 18 -15.61 -54.08 17.55
N ALA A 19 -16.94 -53.92 17.76
CA ALA A 19 -18.14 -54.15 16.90
C ALA A 19 -19.47 -53.76 17.66
N PRO A 20 -20.72 -54.14 17.26
CA PRO A 20 -21.69 -53.25 16.58
C PRO A 20 -23.11 -53.15 17.21
N GLY A 21 -23.93 -52.21 16.70
CA GLY A 21 -25.38 -52.42 16.49
C GLY A 21 -26.36 -51.42 17.12
N ALA A 22 -27.05 -50.63 16.30
CA ALA A 22 -28.49 -50.79 15.97
C ALA A 22 -29.09 -49.57 15.22
N ALA A 23 -29.57 -49.84 13.99
CA ALA A 23 -30.58 -49.19 13.13
C ALA A 23 -30.90 -47.68 13.34
N ALA A 24 -30.53 -46.77 12.43
CA ALA A 24 -31.01 -46.53 11.05
C ALA A 24 -32.41 -45.89 10.95
N GLN A 25 -32.44 -44.60 10.65
CA GLN A 25 -33.42 -43.97 9.76
C GLN A 25 -32.65 -43.10 8.75
N ASP A 26 -32.90 -43.37 7.47
CA ASP A 26 -32.22 -42.80 6.31
C ASP A 26 -32.32 -41.27 6.23
N VAL A 27 -31.18 -40.61 6.27
CA VAL A 27 -30.95 -39.35 5.54
C VAL A 27 -29.69 -39.60 4.71
N GLN A 28 -29.83 -39.40 3.41
CA GLN A 28 -28.81 -39.61 2.38
C GLN A 28 -27.45 -39.02 2.78
N GLU A 29 -26.48 -39.90 3.02
CA GLU A 29 -25.05 -39.56 2.99
C GLU A 29 -24.69 -39.23 1.54
N ASP A 30 -24.29 -38.00 1.28
CA ASP A 30 -23.38 -37.71 0.17
C ASP A 30 -21.95 -37.78 0.73
N ALA A 31 -21.41 -39.00 0.71
CA ALA A 31 -20.00 -39.24 0.98
C ALA A 31 -19.20 -38.82 -0.26
N GLY A 32 -18.76 -37.57 -0.25
CA GLY A 32 -17.90 -36.97 -1.26
C GLY A 32 -17.01 -35.87 -0.67
N GLY A 33 -16.30 -36.17 0.43
CA GLY A 33 -15.33 -35.25 1.04
C GLY A 33 -14.12 -35.03 0.12
N THR A 34 -14.26 -34.08 -0.81
CA THR A 34 -13.13 -33.34 -1.35
C THR A 34 -12.83 -32.24 -0.33
N ALA A 35 -11.59 -32.18 0.16
CA ALA A 35 -11.17 -31.10 1.05
C ALA A 35 -11.53 -29.77 0.39
N ALA A 36 -12.38 -28.97 1.04
CA ALA A 36 -12.74 -27.65 0.55
C ALA A 36 -11.44 -26.84 0.46
N SER A 37 -10.98 -26.60 -0.76
CA SER A 37 -9.81 -25.77 -1.03
C SER A 37 -10.31 -24.47 -1.61
N PHE A 38 -9.88 -23.33 -1.05
CA PHE A 38 -10.18 -22.03 -1.63
C PHE A 38 -9.41 -21.83 -2.94
N GLU A 39 -10.06 -21.25 -3.95
CA GLU A 39 -9.49 -21.07 -5.29
C GLU A 39 -8.27 -20.12 -5.29
N ASP A 40 -8.26 -19.16 -4.38
CA ASP A 40 -7.19 -18.18 -4.19
C ASP A 40 -6.08 -18.62 -3.22
N VAL A 41 -6.18 -19.82 -2.65
CA VAL A 41 -5.14 -20.42 -1.78
C VAL A 41 -4.43 -21.54 -2.52
N THR A 42 -3.68 -21.15 -3.54
CA THR A 42 -2.99 -22.09 -4.47
C THR A 42 -1.59 -22.52 -4.01
N GLY A 43 -0.99 -21.82 -3.04
CA GLY A 43 0.37 -22.03 -2.54
C GLY A 43 0.75 -21.06 -1.42
N GLY A 44 2.04 -21.03 -1.04
CA GLY A 44 2.58 -20.04 -0.09
C GLY A 44 2.78 -20.55 1.34
N VAL A 45 3.50 -19.77 2.13
CA VAL A 45 3.94 -20.14 3.49
C VAL A 45 2.77 -20.32 4.48
N HIS A 46 1.64 -19.68 4.22
CA HIS A 46 0.44 -19.74 5.05
C HIS A 46 -0.54 -20.85 4.64
N LYS A 47 -0.39 -21.43 3.44
CA LYS A 47 -1.32 -22.43 2.90
C LYS A 47 -1.51 -23.64 3.83
N PRO A 48 -0.46 -24.26 4.42
CA PRO A 48 -0.65 -25.39 5.32
C PRO A 48 -1.52 -25.05 6.53
N ALA A 49 -1.40 -23.81 7.05
CA ALA A 49 -2.21 -23.34 8.16
C ALA A 49 -3.67 -23.14 7.75
N ILE A 50 -3.89 -22.54 6.57
CA ILE A 50 -5.24 -22.35 6.03
C ILE A 50 -5.90 -23.71 5.80
N ASP A 51 -5.25 -24.64 5.10
CA ASP A 51 -5.81 -25.98 4.82
C ASP A 51 -6.21 -26.71 6.12
N ALA A 52 -5.31 -26.73 7.12
CA ALA A 52 -5.56 -27.40 8.40
C ALA A 52 -6.72 -26.80 9.21
N LEU A 53 -7.01 -25.50 9.03
CA LEU A 53 -8.11 -24.81 9.69
C LEU A 53 -9.41 -24.90 8.87
N THR A 54 -9.34 -24.99 7.55
CA THR A 54 -10.49 -25.24 6.68
C THR A 54 -11.08 -26.63 6.93
N GLU A 55 -10.24 -27.65 7.15
CA GLU A 55 -10.70 -29.00 7.54
C GLU A 55 -11.54 -29.02 8.83
N ARG A 56 -11.41 -27.96 9.66
CA ARG A 56 -12.16 -27.77 10.90
C ARG A 56 -13.39 -26.88 10.74
N GLY A 57 -13.70 -26.42 9.51
CA GLY A 57 -14.79 -25.49 9.24
C GLY A 57 -14.57 -24.11 9.88
N LEU A 58 -13.32 -23.74 10.21
CA LEU A 58 -13.07 -22.51 10.96
C LEU A 58 -13.57 -21.27 10.21
N PHE A 59 -13.45 -21.28 8.89
CA PHE A 59 -13.69 -20.12 8.04
C PHE A 59 -15.12 -20.01 7.52
N ASP A 60 -15.98 -21.00 7.80
CA ASP A 60 -17.32 -21.13 7.24
C ASP A 60 -18.16 -19.86 7.42
N GLY A 61 -18.60 -19.29 6.31
CA GLY A 61 -19.43 -18.09 6.26
C GLY A 61 -18.67 -16.77 6.44
N THR A 62 -17.34 -16.80 6.59
CA THR A 62 -16.44 -15.63 6.70
C THR A 62 -15.54 -15.44 5.48
N GLU A 63 -15.82 -16.18 4.41
CA GLU A 63 -15.22 -16.04 3.10
C GLU A 63 -15.58 -14.69 2.48
N CYS A 64 -14.66 -14.13 1.69
CA CYS A 64 -14.91 -12.90 0.93
C CYS A 64 -15.76 -13.14 -0.34
N GLY A 65 -15.89 -14.41 -0.75
CA GLY A 65 -16.64 -14.83 -1.92
C GLY A 65 -16.86 -16.34 -1.92
N GLN A 66 -17.61 -16.84 -2.90
CA GLN A 66 -17.80 -18.28 -3.05
C GLN A 66 -16.45 -18.94 -3.34
N ASP A 67 -16.05 -19.89 -2.50
CA ASP A 67 -14.78 -20.62 -2.58
C ASP A 67 -13.52 -19.71 -2.54
N MET A 68 -13.61 -18.49 -1.96
CA MET A 68 -12.51 -17.52 -1.85
C MET A 68 -12.14 -17.19 -0.40
N PHE A 69 -10.86 -17.36 -0.04
CA PHE A 69 -10.36 -17.08 1.30
C PHE A 69 -9.99 -15.61 1.53
N CYS A 70 -9.55 -14.92 0.48
CA CYS A 70 -8.87 -13.64 0.44
C CYS A 70 -7.68 -13.56 1.42
N PRO A 71 -6.57 -14.27 1.16
CA PRO A 71 -5.45 -14.38 2.10
C PRO A 71 -4.79 -13.04 2.45
N GLY A 72 -4.78 -12.08 1.52
CA GLY A 72 -4.15 -10.78 1.68
C GLY A 72 -5.03 -9.71 2.34
N ASP A 73 -6.33 -9.93 2.49
CA ASP A 73 -7.19 -8.91 3.11
C ASP A 73 -6.81 -8.72 4.58
N GLU A 74 -6.90 -7.47 5.03
CA GLU A 74 -6.69 -7.13 6.43
C GLU A 74 -7.73 -7.79 7.34
N MET A 75 -7.27 -8.26 8.49
CA MET A 75 -8.09 -8.90 9.50
C MET A 75 -8.98 -7.86 10.20
N LYS A 76 -10.25 -7.81 9.79
CA LYS A 76 -11.26 -6.99 10.46
C LYS A 76 -11.58 -7.57 11.84
N ARG A 77 -11.87 -6.69 12.81
CA ARG A 77 -12.17 -7.08 14.20
C ARG A 77 -13.34 -8.06 14.31
N TRP A 78 -14.37 -7.93 13.48
CA TRP A 78 -15.48 -8.87 13.47
C TRP A 78 -15.06 -10.27 12.99
N THR A 79 -14.20 -10.36 11.97
CA THR A 79 -13.71 -11.63 11.44
C THR A 79 -12.83 -12.34 12.47
N MET A 80 -11.93 -11.60 13.10
CA MET A 80 -11.10 -12.09 14.20
C MET A 80 -11.96 -12.66 15.33
N ALA A 81 -13.05 -11.98 15.71
CA ALA A 81 -13.95 -12.46 16.76
C ALA A 81 -14.58 -13.82 16.42
N VAL A 82 -15.02 -13.98 15.17
CA VAL A 82 -15.58 -15.26 14.71
C VAL A 82 -14.54 -16.37 14.82
N TRP A 83 -13.35 -16.14 14.29
CA TRP A 83 -12.30 -17.17 14.26
C TRP A 83 -11.80 -17.52 15.66
N LEU A 84 -11.56 -16.53 16.53
CA LEU A 84 -11.12 -16.80 17.90
C LEU A 84 -12.20 -17.52 18.70
N VAL A 85 -13.46 -17.12 18.63
CA VAL A 85 -14.54 -17.81 19.36
C VAL A 85 -14.67 -19.26 18.90
N ARG A 86 -14.62 -19.52 17.58
CA ARG A 86 -14.66 -20.88 17.05
C ARG A 86 -13.47 -21.72 17.50
N VAL A 87 -12.28 -21.14 17.57
CA VAL A 87 -11.08 -21.82 18.09
C VAL A 87 -11.21 -22.12 19.59
N LEU A 88 -11.75 -21.18 20.37
CA LEU A 88 -11.80 -21.28 21.84
C LEU A 88 -12.95 -22.16 22.35
N ASP A 89 -14.12 -22.07 21.72
CA ASP A 89 -15.32 -22.81 22.13
C ASP A 89 -15.48 -24.13 21.35
N GLU A 90 -14.76 -24.32 20.24
CA GLU A 90 -14.90 -25.45 19.31
C GLU A 90 -16.35 -25.67 18.82
N ALA A 91 -17.18 -24.63 18.89
CA ALA A 91 -18.59 -24.62 18.53
C ALA A 91 -19.09 -23.20 18.24
N GLU A 92 -20.23 -23.09 17.55
CA GLU A 92 -20.93 -21.82 17.37
C GLU A 92 -21.52 -21.33 18.71
N PRO A 93 -21.38 -20.03 19.05
CA PRO A 93 -21.92 -19.49 20.29
C PRO A 93 -23.46 -19.46 20.26
N ALA A 94 -24.07 -19.45 21.45
CA ALA A 94 -25.51 -19.25 21.55
C ALA A 94 -25.90 -17.87 20.98
N ALA A 95 -27.06 -17.80 20.31
CA ALA A 95 -27.55 -16.55 19.75
C ALA A 95 -27.70 -15.47 20.83
N ALA A 96 -27.11 -14.30 20.58
CA ALA A 96 -27.26 -13.11 21.42
C ALA A 96 -28.50 -12.32 20.97
N THR A 97 -29.22 -11.73 21.92
CA THR A 97 -30.42 -10.89 21.67
C THR A 97 -30.23 -9.43 22.07
N GLU A 98 -29.08 -9.11 22.66
CA GLU A 98 -28.70 -7.78 23.12
C GLU A 98 -27.23 -7.54 22.74
N SER A 99 -26.86 -6.28 22.54
CA SER A 99 -25.50 -5.87 22.23
C SER A 99 -24.94 -5.03 23.37
N SER A 100 -23.75 -5.40 23.85
CA SER A 100 -23.00 -4.64 24.85
C SER A 100 -22.27 -3.44 24.23
N PHE A 101 -22.09 -3.45 22.90
CA PHE A 101 -21.34 -2.44 22.17
C PHE A 101 -22.26 -1.50 21.39
N ALA A 102 -22.06 -0.19 21.56
CA ALA A 102 -22.92 0.84 21.00
C ALA A 102 -22.90 0.94 19.47
N ASP A 103 -21.93 0.30 18.80
CA ASP A 103 -21.71 0.30 17.36
C ASP A 103 -21.94 -1.08 16.71
N VAL A 104 -22.53 -2.03 17.44
CA VAL A 104 -22.93 -3.35 16.92
C VAL A 104 -24.44 -3.50 17.04
N ASP A 105 -25.12 -3.56 15.90
CA ASP A 105 -26.58 -3.74 15.82
C ASP A 105 -26.99 -5.14 16.29
N VAL A 106 -28.17 -5.26 16.91
CA VAL A 106 -28.73 -6.55 17.36
C VAL A 106 -29.04 -7.50 16.18
N ASP A 107 -29.26 -6.96 14.98
CA ASP A 107 -29.47 -7.73 13.75
C ASP A 107 -28.14 -8.11 13.06
N ASN A 108 -26.99 -7.76 13.64
CA ASN A 108 -25.69 -8.16 13.11
C ASN A 108 -25.53 -9.69 13.20
N ARG A 109 -25.30 -10.35 12.05
CA ARG A 109 -25.14 -11.81 11.97
C ARG A 109 -24.01 -12.39 12.84
N TRP A 110 -23.03 -11.57 13.23
CA TRP A 110 -21.89 -11.96 14.06
C TRP A 110 -21.98 -11.46 15.51
N LEU A 111 -23.11 -10.88 15.91
CA LEU A 111 -23.34 -10.37 17.27
C LEU A 111 -22.96 -11.40 18.33
N ALA A 112 -23.42 -12.64 18.19
CA ALA A 112 -23.15 -13.71 19.16
C ALA A 112 -21.64 -13.97 19.35
N HIS A 113 -20.84 -13.87 18.28
CA HIS A 113 -19.39 -14.05 18.36
C HIS A 113 -18.71 -12.87 19.03
N ILE A 114 -19.17 -11.65 18.73
CA ILE A 114 -18.62 -10.43 19.33
C ILE A 114 -18.89 -10.39 20.84
N GLU A 115 -20.13 -10.68 21.26
CA GLU A 115 -20.51 -10.77 22.67
C GLU A 115 -19.75 -11.91 23.36
N ARG A 116 -19.63 -13.07 22.72
CA ARG A 116 -18.88 -14.20 23.28
C ARG A 116 -17.41 -13.89 23.47
N LEU A 117 -16.77 -13.19 22.53
CA LEU A 117 -15.38 -12.74 22.66
C LEU A 117 -15.20 -11.79 23.85
N ALA A 118 -16.20 -10.94 24.14
CA ALA A 118 -16.20 -10.04 25.29
C ALA A 118 -16.43 -10.79 26.60
N GLU A 119 -17.33 -11.78 26.63
CA GLU A 119 -17.56 -12.66 27.79
C GLU A 119 -16.30 -13.47 28.17
N LEU A 120 -15.51 -13.85 27.16
CA LEU A 120 -14.21 -14.50 27.35
C LEU A 120 -13.11 -13.53 27.79
N GLU A 121 -13.42 -12.24 27.96
CA GLU A 121 -12.49 -11.16 28.33
C GLU A 121 -11.33 -10.97 27.35
N VAL A 122 -11.46 -11.48 26.12
CA VAL A 122 -10.45 -11.35 25.06
C VAL A 122 -10.46 -9.93 24.47
N THR A 123 -11.64 -9.33 24.34
CA THR A 123 -11.82 -7.93 23.92
C THR A 123 -12.37 -7.06 25.05
N THR A 124 -11.88 -5.81 25.11
CA THR A 124 -12.42 -4.74 25.97
C THR A 124 -13.09 -3.64 25.15
N GLY A 125 -13.27 -3.84 23.85
CA GLY A 125 -13.69 -2.80 22.91
C GLY A 125 -12.54 -1.89 22.45
N CYS A 126 -12.81 -1.08 21.42
CA CYS A 126 -11.92 -0.04 20.89
C CYS A 126 -12.09 1.30 21.60
N LEU A 127 -13.26 1.56 22.17
CA LEU A 127 -13.59 2.71 22.99
C LEU A 127 -14.38 2.21 24.20
N VAL A 128 -14.21 2.89 25.33
CA VAL A 128 -14.83 2.48 26.61
C VAL A 128 -16.02 3.35 27.01
N ASP A 129 -16.20 4.53 26.38
CA ASP A 129 -17.32 5.44 26.65
C ASP A 129 -17.68 6.30 25.42
N PRO A 130 -18.77 6.00 24.70
CA PRO A 130 -19.56 4.77 24.85
C PRO A 130 -18.72 3.53 24.51
N LEU A 131 -19.01 2.40 25.15
CA LEU A 131 -18.34 1.14 24.85
C LEU A 131 -18.60 0.76 23.38
N ARG A 132 -17.54 0.61 22.57
CA ARG A 132 -17.61 0.27 21.13
C ARG A 132 -16.67 -0.86 20.78
N PHE A 133 -17.07 -1.69 19.81
CA PHE A 133 -16.28 -2.80 19.31
C PHE A 133 -15.43 -2.44 18.08
N CYS A 134 -15.87 -1.49 17.26
CA CYS A 134 -15.30 -1.11 15.96
C CYS A 134 -15.18 -2.30 14.98
N PRO A 135 -16.29 -2.97 14.59
CA PRO A 135 -16.23 -4.25 13.87
C PRO A 135 -15.44 -4.21 12.56
N ASN A 136 -15.52 -3.11 11.79
CA ASN A 136 -14.90 -2.98 10.46
C ASN A 136 -13.49 -2.38 10.50
N ARG A 137 -12.96 -2.05 11.67
CA ARG A 137 -11.57 -1.60 11.79
C ARG A 137 -10.65 -2.82 11.66
N SER A 138 -9.55 -2.65 10.93
CA SER A 138 -8.49 -3.64 10.87
C SER A 138 -7.74 -3.73 12.20
N VAL A 139 -7.16 -4.90 12.47
CA VAL A 139 -6.35 -5.16 13.67
C VAL A 139 -4.88 -5.15 13.27
N ASN A 140 -4.08 -4.31 13.94
CA ASN A 140 -2.63 -4.33 13.74
C ASN A 140 -1.96 -5.46 14.54
N ARG A 141 -0.68 -5.74 14.25
CA ARG A 141 0.05 -6.86 14.83
C ARG A 141 0.23 -6.76 16.34
N ALA A 142 0.36 -5.56 16.89
CA ALA A 142 0.47 -5.33 18.33
C ALA A 142 -0.86 -5.58 19.06
N GLU A 143 -1.97 -5.08 18.52
CA GLU A 143 -3.32 -5.36 19.03
C GLU A 143 -3.62 -6.87 18.94
N MET A 144 -3.28 -7.51 17.82
CA MET A 144 -3.46 -8.94 17.62
C MET A 144 -2.67 -9.77 18.64
N ALA A 145 -1.46 -9.35 19.01
CA ALA A 145 -0.69 -10.01 20.06
C ALA A 145 -1.46 -10.05 21.40
N THR A 146 -2.15 -8.96 21.74
CA THR A 146 -2.97 -8.90 22.95
C THR A 146 -4.21 -9.76 22.85
N PHE A 147 -4.84 -9.85 21.68
CA PHE A 147 -5.97 -10.75 21.49
C PHE A 147 -5.57 -12.22 21.63
N LEU A 148 -4.45 -12.61 21.01
CA LEU A 148 -3.94 -13.97 21.04
C LEU A 148 -3.42 -14.37 22.43
N GLU A 149 -2.73 -13.45 23.12
CA GLU A 149 -2.28 -13.67 24.50
C GLU A 149 -3.47 -13.97 25.42
N ARG A 150 -4.51 -13.13 25.40
CA ARG A 150 -5.71 -13.32 26.22
C ARG A 150 -6.50 -14.55 25.82
N ALA A 151 -6.62 -14.82 24.52
CA ALA A 151 -7.35 -15.97 24.01
C ALA A 151 -6.72 -17.29 24.48
N PHE A 152 -5.39 -17.38 24.44
CA PHE A 152 -4.67 -18.61 24.77
C PHE A 152 -4.08 -18.64 26.19
N ASP A 153 -4.30 -17.60 27.00
CA ASP A 153 -3.76 -17.43 28.37
C ASP A 153 -2.24 -17.70 28.39
N LEU A 154 -1.51 -17.04 27.47
CA LEU A 154 -0.08 -17.32 27.25
C LEU A 154 0.74 -16.88 28.47
N GLU A 155 1.76 -17.67 28.82
CA GLU A 155 2.67 -17.32 29.90
C GLU A 155 3.52 -16.10 29.52
N ALA A 156 3.68 -15.17 30.46
CA ALA A 156 4.59 -14.05 30.29
C ALA A 156 6.03 -14.55 30.04
N ALA A 157 6.74 -13.90 29.13
CA ALA A 157 8.07 -14.29 28.72
C ALA A 157 9.09 -13.15 28.89
N ASP A 158 10.37 -13.51 28.86
CA ASP A 158 11.46 -12.53 28.74
C ASP A 158 11.41 -11.86 27.35
N PRO A 159 11.96 -10.63 27.20
CA PRO A 159 11.99 -9.93 25.93
C PRO A 159 12.53 -10.78 24.77
N ALA A 160 11.76 -10.87 23.69
CA ALA A 160 12.08 -11.71 22.53
C ALA A 160 13.17 -11.12 21.63
N GLY A 161 13.61 -9.89 21.89
CA GLY A 161 14.71 -9.24 21.18
C GLY A 161 14.33 -8.56 19.86
N PHE A 162 13.04 -8.32 19.63
CA PHE A 162 12.59 -7.50 18.50
C PHE A 162 13.06 -6.06 18.65
N ALA A 163 13.70 -5.51 17.62
CA ALA A 163 14.32 -4.20 17.66
C ALA A 163 13.32 -3.03 17.68
N ASP A 164 12.06 -3.29 17.34
CA ASP A 164 11.00 -2.31 17.07
C ASP A 164 9.81 -2.40 18.05
N THR A 165 9.91 -3.20 19.12
CA THR A 165 8.83 -3.36 20.12
C THR A 165 9.06 -2.57 21.40
N ALA A 166 10.27 -2.04 21.60
CA ALA A 166 10.64 -1.35 22.83
C ALA A 166 9.75 -0.14 23.09
N GLY A 167 9.04 -0.14 24.22
CA GLY A 167 8.13 0.95 24.61
C GLY A 167 6.74 0.87 23.99
N ASN A 168 6.44 -0.17 23.19
CA ASN A 168 5.10 -0.46 22.73
C ASN A 168 4.26 -1.01 23.90
N PHE A 169 3.02 -0.55 24.05
CA PHE A 169 2.13 -0.99 25.13
C PHE A 169 1.84 -2.51 25.10
N HIS A 170 1.99 -3.15 23.95
CA HIS A 170 1.73 -4.58 23.73
C HIS A 170 3.00 -5.45 23.78
N GLU A 171 4.18 -4.88 24.08
CA GLU A 171 5.49 -5.55 24.07
C GLU A 171 5.49 -6.89 24.82
N ALA A 172 4.98 -6.91 26.07
CA ALA A 172 4.94 -8.14 26.88
C ALA A 172 4.10 -9.26 26.23
N ASN A 173 3.03 -8.90 25.50
CA ASN A 173 2.19 -9.88 24.80
C ASN A 173 2.89 -10.38 23.53
N ILE A 174 3.63 -9.51 22.86
CA ILE A 174 4.46 -9.87 21.70
C ILE A 174 5.54 -10.89 22.12
N ASP A 175 6.19 -10.66 23.26
CA ASP A 175 7.19 -11.57 23.82
C ASP A 175 6.58 -12.94 24.16
N ALA A 176 5.40 -12.96 24.79
CA ALA A 176 4.67 -14.19 25.08
C ALA A 176 4.33 -14.99 23.82
N LEU A 177 3.91 -14.31 22.74
CA LEU A 177 3.64 -14.94 21.44
C LEU A 177 4.90 -15.56 20.83
N ALA A 178 6.04 -14.87 20.92
CA ALA A 178 7.32 -15.36 20.40
C ALA A 178 7.81 -16.57 21.19
N ALA A 179 7.72 -16.52 22.52
CA ALA A 179 8.04 -17.66 23.39
C ALA A 179 7.14 -18.88 23.13
N ALA A 180 5.86 -18.64 22.85
CA ALA A 180 4.90 -19.67 22.43
C ALA A 180 5.12 -20.16 20.98
N ARG A 181 6.06 -19.55 20.24
CA ARG A 181 6.36 -19.83 18.82
C ARG A 181 5.16 -19.61 17.89
N ILE A 182 4.27 -18.69 18.26
CA ILE A 182 3.13 -18.26 17.44
C ILE A 182 3.61 -17.28 16.38
N THR A 183 4.51 -16.37 16.76
CA THR A 183 5.16 -15.41 15.84
C THR A 183 6.65 -15.68 15.72
N VAL A 184 7.21 -15.29 14.57
CA VAL A 184 8.67 -15.26 14.31
C VAL A 184 9.15 -13.84 13.96
N GLY A 185 8.27 -12.84 14.11
CA GLY A 185 8.50 -11.49 13.58
C GLY A 185 8.09 -11.34 12.12
N CYS A 186 8.26 -10.12 11.60
CA CYS A 186 8.10 -9.77 10.18
C CYS A 186 9.45 -9.78 9.44
N GLN A 187 10.56 -9.61 10.16
CA GLN A 187 11.91 -9.56 9.62
C GLN A 187 12.88 -10.26 10.58
N SER A 188 13.90 -10.91 10.03
CA SER A 188 14.86 -11.71 10.78
C SER A 188 16.19 -10.99 11.07
N ASP A 189 16.56 -9.97 10.29
CA ASP A 189 17.79 -9.18 10.50
C ASP A 189 17.63 -7.71 10.04
N PRO A 190 17.63 -6.71 10.97
CA PRO A 190 17.46 -6.94 12.40
C PRO A 190 16.13 -7.64 12.68
N LEU A 191 16.08 -8.45 13.74
CA LEU A 191 14.86 -9.12 14.17
C LEU A 191 13.79 -8.06 14.50
N ARG A 192 12.66 -8.03 13.78
CA ARG A 192 11.56 -7.07 13.97
C ARG A 192 10.20 -7.74 14.03
N TYR A 193 9.28 -7.16 14.79
CA TYR A 193 7.90 -7.63 14.93
C TYR A 193 6.91 -6.92 14.00
N CYS A 194 7.20 -5.67 13.64
CA CYS A 194 6.35 -4.73 12.91
C CYS A 194 5.01 -4.46 13.63
N PRO A 195 5.00 -3.87 14.84
CA PRO A 195 3.80 -3.79 15.68
C PRO A 195 2.62 -3.04 15.04
N ASP A 196 2.87 -2.04 14.20
CA ASP A 196 1.84 -1.14 13.67
C ASP A 196 1.25 -1.61 12.33
N GLN A 197 1.84 -2.62 11.68
CA GLN A 197 1.31 -3.18 10.44
C GLN A 197 -0.02 -3.92 10.68
N PRO A 198 -0.99 -3.86 9.75
CA PRO A 198 -2.20 -4.67 9.80
C PRO A 198 -1.86 -6.17 9.71
N VAL A 199 -2.64 -7.01 10.38
CA VAL A 199 -2.55 -8.48 10.24
C VAL A 199 -3.43 -8.90 9.07
N THR A 200 -2.89 -9.67 8.13
CA THR A 200 -3.68 -10.27 7.04
C THR A 200 -4.43 -11.52 7.51
N ARG A 201 -5.46 -11.93 6.75
CA ARG A 201 -6.20 -13.18 6.99
C ARG A 201 -5.30 -14.43 6.97
N ALA A 202 -4.33 -14.49 6.06
CA ALA A 202 -3.39 -15.60 5.98
C ALA A 202 -2.41 -15.66 7.15
N GLU A 203 -1.92 -14.52 7.61
CA GLU A 203 -1.08 -14.45 8.81
C GLU A 203 -1.86 -14.87 10.05
N MET A 204 -3.10 -14.41 10.20
CA MET A 204 -3.95 -14.82 11.32
C MET A 204 -4.21 -16.34 11.32
N ALA A 205 -4.48 -16.93 10.15
CA ALA A 205 -4.59 -18.39 10.02
C ALA A 205 -3.31 -19.09 10.49
N THR A 206 -2.13 -18.53 10.17
CA THR A 206 -0.85 -19.06 10.62
C THR A 206 -0.66 -18.93 12.13
N PHE A 207 -1.03 -17.80 12.73
CA PHE A 207 -0.97 -17.63 14.18
C PHE A 207 -1.85 -18.66 14.90
N LEU A 208 -3.09 -18.84 14.43
CA LEU A 208 -4.01 -19.83 15.00
C LEU A 208 -3.51 -21.26 14.81
N ALA A 209 -3.03 -21.61 13.61
CA ALA A 209 -2.52 -22.95 13.35
C ALA A 209 -1.28 -23.28 14.19
N ARG A 210 -0.40 -22.30 14.42
CA ARG A 210 0.76 -22.46 15.31
C ARG A 210 0.34 -22.59 16.77
N ALA A 211 -0.58 -21.74 17.24
CA ALA A 211 -1.12 -21.82 18.60
C ALA A 211 -1.77 -23.19 18.88
N LEU A 212 -2.40 -23.78 17.87
CA LEU A 212 -3.04 -25.10 17.93
C LEU A 212 -2.07 -26.27 17.63
N GLY A 213 -0.81 -26.01 17.30
CA GLY A 213 0.19 -27.04 16.99
C GLY A 213 -0.08 -27.82 15.70
N LEU A 214 -0.76 -27.19 14.73
CA LEU A 214 -1.22 -27.81 13.48
C LEU A 214 -0.20 -27.75 12.36
N VAL A 215 0.78 -26.86 12.49
CA VAL A 215 1.86 -26.66 11.52
C VAL A 215 3.20 -26.60 12.25
N GLU A 216 4.26 -27.10 11.61
CA GLU A 216 5.61 -27.00 12.16
C GLU A 216 6.09 -25.54 12.13
N VAL A 217 6.67 -25.08 13.23
CA VAL A 217 7.33 -23.78 13.31
C VAL A 217 8.81 -23.96 12.96
N PRO A 218 9.36 -23.25 11.97
CA PRO A 218 10.80 -23.25 11.70
C PRO A 218 11.56 -22.90 12.99
N ALA A 219 12.61 -23.65 13.31
CA ALA A 219 13.43 -23.36 14.48
C ALA A 219 14.07 -21.96 14.33
N PRO A 220 14.17 -21.15 15.41
CA PRO A 220 14.86 -19.87 15.35
C PRO A 220 16.33 -20.09 14.96
N ALA A 221 16.86 -19.22 14.10
CA ALA A 221 18.26 -19.25 13.71
C ALA A 221 19.14 -18.98 14.94
N ASP A 222 19.96 -19.96 15.33
CA ASP A 222 20.89 -19.84 16.46
C ASP A 222 22.04 -18.90 16.06
N PRO A 223 22.31 -17.79 16.78
CA PRO A 223 23.34 -16.80 16.38
C PRO A 223 24.79 -17.29 16.55
N ALA A 224 25.04 -18.57 16.82
CA ALA A 224 26.33 -19.07 17.30
C ALA A 224 27.01 -20.16 16.43
N GLU A 225 26.49 -20.49 15.24
CA GLU A 225 27.15 -21.49 14.36
C GLU A 225 27.50 -20.95 12.96
N GLY A 226 28.07 -19.75 12.94
CA GLY A 226 28.93 -19.33 11.85
C GLY A 226 30.35 -19.88 12.04
N ALA A 227 30.55 -21.19 11.85
CA ALA A 227 31.87 -21.79 11.58
C ALA A 227 31.78 -23.31 11.34
N MET A 228 32.23 -23.73 10.15
CA MET A 228 32.75 -25.08 9.82
C MET A 228 31.73 -26.20 9.54
N ILE A 229 31.44 -26.44 8.25
CA ILE A 229 31.52 -27.80 7.71
C ILE A 229 31.93 -27.78 6.23
N ASP A 230 33.25 -27.83 6.02
CA ASP A 230 33.84 -28.51 4.86
C ASP A 230 33.53 -30.01 4.98
N GLY A 231 33.03 -30.61 3.90
CA GLY A 231 33.23 -32.03 3.61
C GLY A 231 32.15 -33.01 4.07
N GLU A 232 31.59 -33.67 3.05
CA GLU A 232 31.19 -35.09 3.05
C GLU A 232 29.77 -35.46 3.51
N LEU A 233 28.85 -35.51 2.54
CA LEU A 233 27.92 -36.64 2.46
C LEU A 233 27.55 -36.96 1.00
N THR A 234 28.38 -37.78 0.37
CA THR A 234 27.97 -38.63 -0.75
C THR A 234 27.18 -39.84 -0.25
N ALA A 235 26.28 -40.34 -1.11
CA ALA A 235 25.51 -41.60 -1.06
C ALA A 235 24.16 -41.53 -0.30
N ALA A 236 23.01 -41.92 -0.86
CA ALA A 236 22.69 -42.55 -2.12
C ALA A 236 21.19 -42.41 -2.41
N VAL A 237 20.82 -42.02 -3.63
CA VAL A 237 19.70 -42.63 -4.38
C VAL A 237 20.03 -42.53 -5.87
N GLU A 238 20.71 -43.55 -6.41
CA GLU A 238 20.70 -43.85 -7.85
C GLU A 238 19.69 -44.96 -8.12
N ALA A 239 18.75 -44.68 -9.03
CA ALA A 239 18.17 -45.53 -10.08
C ALA A 239 16.92 -44.76 -10.55
N ASP A 240 16.75 -44.28 -11.79
CA ASP A 240 17.24 -44.75 -13.08
C ASP A 240 17.18 -43.53 -14.03
N ALA A 241 18.30 -43.22 -14.68
CA ALA A 241 18.40 -42.16 -15.69
C ALA A 241 18.75 -42.80 -17.03
N ALA A 242 17.95 -42.48 -18.05
CA ALA A 242 18.38 -42.50 -19.43
C ALA A 242 17.59 -41.47 -20.24
N ASP A 243 18.09 -40.24 -20.31
CA ASP A 243 18.59 -39.68 -21.58
C ASP A 243 19.48 -38.44 -21.32
N ALA A 244 20.49 -38.26 -22.16
CA ALA A 244 21.54 -37.23 -22.07
C ALA A 244 20.98 -35.79 -22.30
N ALA A 245 21.60 -34.66 -21.92
CA ALA A 245 23.02 -34.28 -21.98
C ALA A 245 23.30 -32.97 -21.20
N THR A 246 24.61 -32.68 -21.04
CA THR A 246 25.32 -31.40 -20.77
C THR A 246 25.06 -30.66 -19.45
N ASP A 247 26.09 -30.55 -18.59
CA ASP A 247 26.81 -29.27 -18.36
C ASP A 247 28.14 -29.45 -17.60
N GLU A 248 29.11 -28.55 -17.81
CA GLU A 248 30.36 -28.48 -17.03
C GLU A 248 30.17 -27.73 -15.70
N PRO A 249 31.05 -27.91 -14.68
CA PRO A 249 30.84 -27.36 -13.35
C PRO A 249 31.18 -25.87 -13.26
N VAL A 250 30.26 -25.08 -12.69
CA VAL A 250 30.40 -23.64 -12.43
C VAL A 250 31.16 -23.39 -11.12
N ASP A 251 32.08 -22.42 -11.16
CA ASP A 251 32.87 -21.90 -10.05
C ASP A 251 32.03 -20.98 -9.14
N PRO A 252 31.90 -21.23 -7.83
CA PRO A 252 31.07 -20.46 -6.90
C PRO A 252 31.63 -19.06 -6.57
N THR A 253 32.75 -18.64 -7.17
CA THR A 253 33.31 -17.29 -7.02
C THR A 253 33.19 -16.42 -8.28
N ALA A 254 32.56 -16.91 -9.35
CA ALA A 254 32.23 -16.10 -10.51
C ALA A 254 30.95 -15.29 -10.25
N THR A 255 31.05 -13.97 -10.15
CA THR A 255 29.90 -13.08 -10.34
C THR A 255 29.33 -13.31 -11.73
N ASP A 256 28.05 -13.71 -11.80
CA ASP A 256 27.37 -13.90 -13.07
C ASP A 256 27.30 -12.55 -13.84
N PRO A 257 27.94 -12.40 -15.01
CA PRO A 257 27.90 -11.15 -15.78
C PRO A 257 26.53 -10.88 -16.42
N THR A 258 25.55 -11.77 -16.24
CA THR A 258 24.22 -11.70 -16.87
C THR A 258 23.08 -11.23 -15.98
N ALA A 259 23.31 -10.88 -14.71
CA ALA A 259 22.37 -10.00 -14.01
C ALA A 259 22.43 -8.63 -14.71
N PRO A 260 21.34 -8.17 -15.35
CA PRO A 260 21.41 -6.91 -16.07
C PRO A 260 21.71 -5.77 -15.10
N ASP A 261 22.82 -5.07 -15.33
CA ASP A 261 23.17 -3.86 -14.60
C ASP A 261 22.04 -2.82 -14.76
N PRO A 262 21.30 -2.46 -13.69
CA PRO A 262 20.21 -1.51 -13.77
C PRO A 262 20.68 -0.12 -14.23
N SER A 263 21.98 0.19 -14.12
CA SER A 263 22.55 1.46 -14.57
C SER A 263 22.29 1.76 -16.05
N MET A 264 22.12 0.74 -16.89
CA MET A 264 21.79 0.92 -18.32
C MET A 264 20.40 1.50 -18.55
N CYS A 265 19.51 1.37 -17.58
CA CYS A 265 18.15 1.92 -17.60
C CYS A 265 18.05 3.22 -16.80
N ARG A 266 19.17 3.88 -16.48
CA ARG A 266 19.21 5.17 -15.78
C ARG A 266 19.62 6.31 -16.71
N PRO A 267 18.70 6.83 -17.55
CA PRO A 267 18.99 7.96 -18.40
C PRO A 267 19.26 9.23 -17.58
N PRO A 268 20.10 10.16 -18.07
CA PRO A 268 20.39 11.40 -17.39
C PRO A 268 19.13 12.28 -17.31
N GLY A 269 18.95 12.91 -16.14
CA GLY A 269 17.82 13.78 -15.85
C GLY A 269 18.01 15.26 -16.17
N THR A 270 16.99 16.02 -15.79
CA THR A 270 16.88 17.48 -15.81
C THR A 270 17.24 18.08 -14.45
N PRO A 271 17.61 19.38 -14.37
CA PRO A 271 17.88 20.04 -13.10
C PRO A 271 16.59 20.32 -12.30
N TYR A 272 16.74 20.54 -10.98
CA TYR A 272 15.70 20.87 -9.99
C TYR A 272 14.66 19.78 -9.71
N THR A 273 13.97 19.30 -10.76
CA THR A 273 13.13 18.10 -10.73
C THR A 273 13.42 17.24 -11.94
N THR A 274 13.18 15.93 -11.84
CA THR A 274 13.45 15.05 -12.98
C THR A 274 12.66 13.74 -13.00
N ALA A 275 12.46 13.22 -14.20
CA ALA A 275 12.11 11.82 -14.47
C ALA A 275 13.34 10.91 -14.74
N GLY A 276 14.56 11.47 -14.72
CA GLY A 276 15.82 10.75 -14.94
C GLY A 276 16.62 10.49 -13.67
N PHE A 277 17.92 10.24 -13.85
CA PHE A 277 18.88 9.94 -12.80
C PHE A 277 20.19 10.75 -12.94
N PRO A 278 20.95 10.96 -11.85
CA PRO A 278 20.49 10.84 -10.46
C PRO A 278 19.43 11.92 -10.14
N LEU A 279 18.84 11.85 -8.94
CA LEU A 279 18.06 12.98 -8.44
C LEU A 279 18.92 14.25 -8.37
N PRO A 280 18.31 15.44 -8.52
CA PRO A 280 19.00 16.71 -8.42
C PRO A 280 19.75 16.85 -7.09
N PRO A 281 20.97 17.43 -7.06
CA PRO A 281 21.75 17.59 -5.83
C PRO A 281 21.04 18.39 -4.73
N GLU A 282 20.07 19.22 -5.10
CA GLU A 282 19.26 20.05 -4.20
C GLU A 282 18.13 19.27 -3.52
N ALA A 283 17.82 18.04 -3.96
CA ALA A 283 16.75 17.24 -3.41
C ALA A 283 16.97 16.91 -1.92
N ALA A 284 15.87 16.90 -1.16
CA ALA A 284 15.86 16.42 0.20
C ALA A 284 16.20 14.92 0.25
N PRO A 285 16.66 14.40 1.41
CA PRO A 285 16.86 12.97 1.59
C PRO A 285 15.57 12.20 1.29
N SER A 286 15.64 11.27 0.35
CA SER A 286 14.53 10.38 0.03
C SER A 286 14.51 9.10 0.88
N ILE A 287 15.52 8.88 1.72
CA ILE A 287 15.62 7.73 2.64
C ILE A 287 16.02 8.23 4.03
N GLY A 288 15.48 7.61 5.07
CA GLY A 288 15.63 8.03 6.46
C GLY A 288 14.58 9.07 6.83
N THR A 289 14.93 10.00 7.73
CA THR A 289 14.00 11.01 8.21
C THR A 289 14.15 12.33 7.46
N MET A 290 13.10 12.75 6.75
CA MET A 290 12.95 14.08 6.18
C MET A 290 12.17 14.98 7.14
N ARG A 291 12.90 15.84 7.85
CA ARG A 291 12.32 16.86 8.73
C ARG A 291 11.80 18.06 7.93
N VAL A 292 10.52 18.41 8.12
CA VAL A 292 9.83 19.47 7.40
C VAL A 292 9.27 20.51 8.38
N ALA A 293 9.71 21.76 8.28
CA ALA A 293 9.12 22.84 9.06
C ALA A 293 7.75 23.20 8.47
N VAL A 294 6.70 23.22 9.31
CA VAL A 294 5.35 23.59 8.86
C VAL A 294 4.98 24.96 9.43
N LEU A 295 4.89 25.95 8.53
CA LEU A 295 4.64 27.34 8.88
C LEU A 295 3.24 27.75 8.42
N PHE A 296 2.36 28.10 9.35
CA PHE A 296 1.00 28.51 9.04
C PHE A 296 0.93 30.03 8.90
N ILE A 297 0.52 30.53 7.74
CA ILE A 297 0.45 31.97 7.46
C ILE A 297 -0.94 32.40 7.00
N ASP A 298 -1.41 33.54 7.49
CA ASP A 298 -2.64 34.19 7.03
C ASP A 298 -2.41 35.68 6.69
N PHE A 299 -3.39 36.30 6.04
CA PHE A 299 -3.25 37.66 5.48
C PHE A 299 -4.26 38.63 6.10
N PRO A 300 -3.98 39.94 6.12
CA PRO A 300 -4.92 40.97 6.56
C PRO A 300 -6.33 40.90 5.94
N ASP A 301 -6.45 40.50 4.66
CA ASP A 301 -7.71 40.34 3.92
C ASP A 301 -8.23 38.88 3.89
N ALA A 302 -7.39 37.91 4.25
CA ALA A 302 -7.71 36.48 4.30
C ALA A 302 -7.37 35.87 5.66
N VAL A 303 -7.93 36.46 6.72
CA VAL A 303 -7.68 36.05 8.10
C VAL A 303 -8.25 34.66 8.40
N ALA A 304 -7.43 33.82 9.03
CA ALA A 304 -7.85 32.54 9.59
C ALA A 304 -8.59 32.73 10.92
N THR A 305 -9.69 31.99 11.12
CA THR A 305 -10.58 32.14 12.29
C THR A 305 -10.61 30.91 13.20
N TYR A 306 -9.67 29.98 13.00
CA TYR A 306 -9.57 28.68 13.66
C TYR A 306 -8.10 28.40 14.01
N ARG A 307 -7.81 27.31 14.71
CA ARG A 307 -6.44 27.06 15.21
C ARG A 307 -5.62 26.30 14.16
N THR A 308 -4.31 26.54 14.14
CA THR A 308 -3.36 25.81 13.29
C THR A 308 -3.27 24.33 13.65
N GLN A 309 -3.59 23.94 14.88
CA GLN A 309 -3.71 22.53 15.25
C GLN A 309 -4.88 21.84 14.54
N ASP A 310 -6.00 22.55 14.40
CA ASP A 310 -7.17 22.04 13.69
C ASP A 310 -6.85 21.92 12.20
N GLU A 311 -6.15 22.91 11.63
CA GLU A 311 -5.62 22.83 10.25
C GLU A 311 -4.71 21.62 10.10
N ALA A 312 -3.63 21.53 10.89
CA ALA A 312 -2.64 20.46 10.81
C ALA A 312 -3.25 19.05 10.81
N THR A 313 -4.29 18.84 11.64
CA THR A 313 -4.98 17.54 11.76
C THR A 313 -5.71 17.13 10.47
N LEU A 314 -6.05 18.07 9.58
CA LEU A 314 -6.74 17.79 8.32
C LEU A 314 -5.84 17.19 7.24
N GLY A 315 -4.54 17.50 7.24
CA GLY A 315 -3.67 17.15 6.11
C GLY A 315 -2.34 16.49 6.46
N LEU A 316 -1.68 16.88 7.56
CA LEU A 316 -0.35 16.31 7.90
C LEU A 316 -0.39 14.79 8.09
N PRO A 317 -1.37 14.20 8.83
CA PRO A 317 -1.40 12.76 9.02
C PRO A 317 -1.58 11.98 7.71
N TYR A 318 -2.31 12.54 6.74
CA TYR A 318 -2.47 11.91 5.43
C TYR A 318 -1.16 11.93 4.66
N ALA A 319 -0.49 13.08 4.59
CA ALA A 319 0.76 13.21 3.83
C ALA A 319 1.88 12.32 4.38
N GLU A 320 2.00 12.26 5.71
CA GLU A 320 2.93 11.37 6.42
C GLU A 320 2.62 9.90 6.12
N ALA A 321 1.37 9.47 6.35
CA ALA A 321 0.95 8.08 6.11
C ALA A 321 1.12 7.66 4.65
N TYR A 322 0.83 8.56 3.70
CA TYR A 322 1.03 8.32 2.27
C TYR A 322 2.50 8.07 1.96
N LEU A 323 3.39 9.02 2.27
CA LEU A 323 4.82 8.94 1.92
C LEU A 323 5.54 7.78 2.64
N GLU A 324 5.19 7.50 3.88
CA GLU A 324 5.68 6.34 4.62
C GLU A 324 5.28 5.02 3.94
N ALA A 325 3.99 4.88 3.59
CA ALA A 325 3.49 3.65 2.97
C ALA A 325 4.06 3.41 1.57
N VAL A 326 4.08 4.43 0.70
CA VAL A 326 4.59 4.28 -0.67
C VAL A 326 6.12 4.17 -0.75
N SER A 327 6.82 4.49 0.33
CA SER A 327 8.28 4.27 0.45
C SER A 327 8.64 2.93 1.08
N TYR A 328 7.66 2.10 1.45
CA TYR A 328 7.86 0.88 2.24
C TYR A 328 8.54 1.15 3.60
N GLY A 329 8.28 2.32 4.18
CA GLY A 329 8.91 2.81 5.40
C GLY A 329 10.39 3.17 5.26
N ARG A 330 10.87 3.40 4.02
CA ARG A 330 12.23 3.89 3.77
C ARG A 330 12.34 5.40 3.99
N LEU A 331 11.24 6.14 3.87
CA LEU A 331 11.18 7.57 4.13
C LEU A 331 10.16 7.86 5.24
N ASP A 332 10.66 8.39 6.35
CA ASP A 332 9.87 8.94 7.45
C ASP A 332 9.83 10.47 7.34
N VAL A 333 8.64 11.07 7.35
CA VAL A 333 8.47 12.53 7.22
C VAL A 333 8.11 13.12 8.59
N GLU A 334 9.10 13.69 9.26
CA GLU A 334 8.89 14.36 10.55
C GLU A 334 8.42 15.80 10.32
N PHE A 335 7.11 16.03 10.46
CA PHE A 335 6.56 17.38 10.46
C PHE A 335 6.86 18.12 11.79
N VAL A 336 7.45 19.31 11.69
CA VAL A 336 7.79 20.17 12.82
C VAL A 336 6.95 21.46 12.72
N PRO A 337 5.69 21.46 13.20
CA PRO A 337 4.81 22.60 13.04
C PRO A 337 5.12 23.73 14.03
N LEU A 338 5.26 24.96 13.51
CA LEU A 338 5.15 26.17 14.32
C LEU A 338 3.67 26.55 14.45
N HIS A 339 3.06 26.18 15.57
CA HIS A 339 1.66 26.50 15.80
C HIS A 339 1.43 27.98 16.15
N GLY A 340 0.38 28.54 15.56
CA GLY A 340 0.03 29.96 15.58
C GLY A 340 0.10 30.56 14.18
N TRP A 341 -0.95 31.27 13.78
CA TRP A 341 -0.97 31.94 12.47
C TRP A 341 0.04 33.09 12.46
N LEU A 342 1.06 32.96 11.62
CA LEU A 342 1.93 34.05 11.24
C LEU A 342 1.09 35.02 10.40
N ARG A 343 1.09 36.30 10.77
CA ARG A 343 0.35 37.32 10.03
C ARG A 343 1.28 37.99 9.05
N ALA A 344 1.00 37.83 7.75
CA ALA A 344 1.68 38.56 6.68
C ALA A 344 1.55 40.08 6.85
N GLU A 345 2.58 40.83 6.46
CA GLU A 345 2.59 42.30 6.47
C GLU A 345 1.65 42.87 5.40
N HIS A 346 1.55 42.20 4.26
CA HIS A 346 0.72 42.59 3.11
C HIS A 346 -0.53 41.73 2.97
N SER A 347 -1.55 42.29 2.34
CA SER A 347 -2.74 41.54 1.93
C SER A 347 -2.40 40.53 0.83
N PHE A 348 -3.13 39.42 0.77
CA PHE A 348 -2.97 38.43 -0.30
C PHE A 348 -3.21 39.09 -1.68
N THR A 349 -4.19 39.99 -1.76
CA THR A 349 -4.49 40.74 -2.99
C THR A 349 -3.34 41.64 -3.45
N GLU A 350 -2.59 42.24 -2.53
CA GLU A 350 -1.40 43.06 -2.88
C GLU A 350 -0.30 42.18 -3.48
N TYR A 351 -0.07 40.99 -2.91
CA TYR A 351 0.88 40.04 -3.48
C TYR A 351 0.50 39.63 -4.92
N LEU A 352 -0.79 39.40 -5.21
CA LEU A 352 -1.24 39.13 -6.59
C LEU A 352 -1.08 40.31 -7.55
N GLY A 353 -1.14 41.54 -7.04
CA GLY A 353 -1.10 42.75 -7.86
C GLY A 353 0.30 43.24 -8.21
N GLU A 354 1.31 42.87 -7.42
CA GLU A 354 2.69 43.33 -7.57
C GLU A 354 3.60 42.34 -8.30
N VAL A 355 3.28 41.05 -8.28
CA VAL A 355 4.11 39.97 -8.84
C VAL A 355 3.26 38.92 -9.56
N ASP A 356 3.86 38.18 -10.51
CA ASP A 356 3.17 37.04 -11.13
C ASP A 356 2.87 35.97 -10.06
N LEU A 357 1.80 35.18 -10.26
CA LEU A 357 1.33 34.19 -9.27
C LEU A 357 2.43 33.25 -8.75
N GLY A 358 3.36 32.82 -9.60
CA GLY A 358 4.50 31.98 -9.21
C GLY A 358 5.48 32.68 -8.27
N ASP A 359 5.72 33.97 -8.49
CA ASP A 359 6.61 34.77 -7.65
C ASP A 359 5.97 35.05 -6.28
N MET A 360 4.64 35.29 -6.24
CA MET A 360 3.89 35.48 -4.97
C MET A 360 4.12 34.34 -3.99
N ARG A 361 4.08 33.10 -4.47
CA ARG A 361 4.18 31.90 -3.63
C ARG A 361 5.56 31.79 -2.97
N VAL A 362 6.62 32.17 -3.68
CA VAL A 362 7.97 32.34 -3.12
C VAL A 362 7.98 33.42 -2.05
N PHE A 363 7.37 34.58 -2.31
CA PHE A 363 7.39 35.69 -1.35
C PHE A 363 6.61 35.40 -0.08
N ALA A 364 5.45 34.74 -0.18
CA ALA A 364 4.68 34.32 0.98
C ALA A 364 5.46 33.31 1.85
N SER A 365 6.14 32.35 1.21
CA SER A 365 6.99 31.39 1.93
C SER A 365 8.21 32.05 2.57
N ALA A 366 8.90 32.94 1.86
CA ALA A 366 10.03 33.68 2.39
C ALA A 366 9.63 34.61 3.55
N GLU A 367 8.45 35.25 3.47
CA GLU A 367 7.93 36.04 4.58
C GLU A 367 7.57 35.16 5.78
N ALA A 368 6.91 34.02 5.57
CA ALA A 368 6.59 33.08 6.64
C ALA A 368 7.85 32.64 7.39
N ILE A 369 8.90 32.30 6.66
CA ILE A 369 10.21 31.94 7.23
C ILE A 369 10.77 33.10 8.06
N ARG A 370 10.82 34.31 7.51
CA ARG A 370 11.31 35.51 8.21
C ARG A 370 10.52 35.82 9.49
N LEU A 371 9.20 35.61 9.49
CA LEU A 371 8.35 35.82 10.66
C LEU A 371 8.55 34.73 11.73
N ALA A 372 8.85 33.50 11.30
CA ALA A 372 9.08 32.35 12.18
C ALA A 372 10.48 32.34 12.82
N ASP A 373 11.50 32.74 12.06
CA ASP A 373 12.95 32.68 12.38
C ASP A 373 13.32 33.13 13.81
N PRO A 374 12.78 34.24 14.36
CA PRO A 374 13.10 34.63 15.74
C PRO A 374 12.62 33.67 16.84
N SER A 375 11.78 32.68 16.48
CA SER A 375 11.06 31.81 17.41
C SER A 375 11.06 30.33 17.02
N PHE A 376 11.65 29.98 15.89
CA PHE A 376 11.69 28.61 15.36
C PHE A 376 13.14 28.27 14.98
N ASP A 377 13.63 27.12 15.45
CA ASP A 377 14.99 26.65 15.16
C ASP A 377 14.97 25.80 13.88
N PHE A 378 15.57 26.33 12.80
CA PHE A 378 15.65 25.62 11.52
C PHE A 378 16.79 24.59 11.46
N THR A 379 17.51 24.34 12.55
CA THR A 379 18.61 23.36 12.57
C THR A 379 18.11 21.98 12.17
N GLY A 380 18.69 21.44 11.09
CA GLY A 380 18.37 20.10 10.58
C GLY A 380 16.98 19.98 9.94
N ILE A 381 16.36 21.10 9.54
CA ILE A 381 15.18 21.10 8.66
C ILE A 381 15.65 20.96 7.21
N HIS A 382 15.00 20.08 6.44
CA HIS A 382 15.34 19.84 5.04
C HIS A 382 14.48 20.67 4.09
N ALA A 383 13.20 20.85 4.42
CA ALA A 383 12.25 21.61 3.61
C ALA A 383 11.31 22.44 4.50
N VAL A 384 10.79 23.53 3.94
CA VAL A 384 9.76 24.36 4.57
C VAL A 384 8.46 24.19 3.81
N MET A 385 7.39 23.86 4.53
CA MET A 385 6.03 23.82 4.03
C MET A 385 5.22 24.98 4.61
N THR A 386 4.83 25.92 3.74
CA THR A 386 4.01 27.07 4.09
C THR A 386 2.55 26.74 3.83
N VAL A 387 1.72 26.79 4.87
CA VAL A 387 0.30 26.41 4.81
C VAL A 387 -0.57 27.64 5.01
N LEU A 388 -1.34 27.97 3.98
CA LEU A 388 -2.38 29.00 4.00
C LEU A 388 -3.71 28.39 4.48
N PRO A 389 -4.66 29.21 4.98
CA PRO A 389 -5.88 28.68 5.56
C PRO A 389 -6.79 28.01 4.51
N SER A 390 -7.03 26.69 4.67
CA SER A 390 -7.93 25.89 3.81
C SER A 390 -9.35 26.44 3.70
N SER A 391 -9.81 27.22 4.67
CA SER A 391 -11.12 27.89 4.63
C SER A 391 -11.22 29.04 3.61
N ARG A 392 -10.09 29.43 3.01
CA ARG A 392 -9.99 30.54 2.04
C ARG A 392 -9.29 30.15 0.76
N PHE A 393 -8.45 29.13 0.82
CA PHE A 393 -7.60 28.73 -0.29
C PHE A 393 -7.55 27.20 -0.47
N GLN A 394 -7.07 26.77 -1.63
CA GLN A 394 -6.94 25.38 -2.07
C GLN A 394 -5.72 25.22 -3.00
N ALA A 395 -5.46 23.98 -3.45
CA ALA A 395 -4.34 23.60 -4.31
C ALA A 395 -2.95 23.90 -3.72
N GLY A 396 -1.90 23.51 -4.43
CA GLY A 396 -0.52 23.71 -3.98
C GLY A 396 0.38 24.26 -5.07
N ASP A 397 1.63 24.40 -4.66
CA ASP A 397 2.77 24.58 -5.53
C ASP A 397 4.08 24.24 -4.82
N HIS A 398 5.06 23.84 -5.61
CA HIS A 398 6.43 23.74 -5.18
C HIS A 398 7.26 24.82 -5.84
N THR A 399 8.10 25.49 -5.07
CA THR A 399 8.99 26.49 -5.64
C THR A 399 10.44 26.32 -5.23
N PHE A 400 11.32 26.43 -6.23
CA PHE A 400 12.76 26.53 -6.06
C PHE A 400 13.14 27.99 -5.80
N GLY A 401 12.90 28.44 -4.57
CA GLY A 401 13.28 29.76 -4.07
C GLY A 401 14.17 29.63 -2.84
N SER A 402 14.94 30.67 -2.50
CA SER A 402 15.76 30.68 -1.28
C SER A 402 15.27 31.71 -0.27
N ALA A 403 15.29 31.35 1.01
CA ALA A 403 15.01 32.24 2.12
C ALA A 403 16.07 32.07 3.21
N HIS A 404 16.53 33.19 3.78
CA HIS A 404 17.56 33.20 4.82
C HIS A 404 16.96 33.01 6.21
N THR A 405 17.61 32.18 7.03
CA THR A 405 17.36 32.00 8.46
C THR A 405 18.65 32.23 9.24
N ASP A 406 18.57 32.30 10.58
CA ASP A 406 19.75 32.37 11.43
C ASP A 406 20.65 31.11 11.31
N GLU A 407 20.09 29.97 10.86
CA GLU A 407 20.77 28.68 10.68
C GLU A 407 21.29 28.42 9.25
N GLY A 408 20.82 29.15 8.24
CA GLY A 408 21.25 28.97 6.85
C GLY A 408 20.27 29.44 5.79
N GLU A 409 20.47 29.00 4.55
CA GLU A 409 19.51 29.22 3.47
C GLU A 409 18.58 28.00 3.35
N MET A 410 17.27 28.26 3.36
CA MET A 410 16.24 27.27 3.04
C MET A 410 15.89 27.38 1.56
N THR A 411 16.02 26.27 0.82
CA THR A 411 15.87 26.26 -0.66
C THR A 411 14.72 25.40 -1.18
N LEU A 412 14.19 24.50 -0.34
CA LEU A 412 13.07 23.62 -0.70
C LEU A 412 11.80 24.15 -0.05
N LEU A 413 10.98 24.85 -0.84
CA LEU A 413 9.80 25.55 -0.37
C LEU A 413 8.55 24.94 -1.01
N ALA A 414 7.67 24.37 -0.18
CA ALA A 414 6.37 23.85 -0.58
C ALA A 414 5.26 24.79 -0.09
N GLY A 415 4.40 25.25 -1.00
CA GLY A 415 3.23 26.08 -0.73
C GLY A 415 1.95 25.24 -0.76
N ILE A 416 1.16 25.31 0.31
CA ILE A 416 -0.09 24.57 0.45
C ILE A 416 -1.25 25.55 0.64
N ASN A 417 -2.37 25.27 -0.03
CA ASN A 417 -3.54 26.12 -0.13
C ASN A 417 -3.20 27.49 -0.73
N THR A 418 -2.58 27.53 -1.91
CA THR A 418 -2.05 28.80 -2.45
C THR A 418 -2.96 29.50 -3.46
N VAL A 419 -4.11 28.90 -3.77
CA VAL A 419 -5.06 29.43 -4.75
C VAL A 419 -6.40 29.75 -4.08
N PRO A 420 -7.00 30.93 -4.30
CA PRO A 420 -8.32 31.26 -3.75
C PRO A 420 -9.42 30.25 -4.10
N LEU A 421 -10.36 30.03 -3.18
CA LEU A 421 -11.50 29.11 -3.38
C LEU A 421 -12.48 29.55 -4.48
N ASP A 422 -12.47 30.82 -4.90
CA ASP A 422 -13.33 31.32 -5.97
C ASP A 422 -12.76 31.11 -7.38
N GLU A 423 -11.50 30.66 -7.49
CA GLU A 423 -10.92 30.20 -8.74
C GLU A 423 -11.50 28.82 -9.12
N PRO A 424 -11.88 28.59 -10.40
CA PRO A 424 -12.47 27.35 -10.84
C PRO A 424 -11.42 26.23 -10.90
N ARG A 425 -11.20 25.55 -9.78
CA ARG A 425 -10.42 24.31 -9.66
C ARG A 425 -11.22 23.27 -8.89
N ASP A 426 -10.98 22.01 -9.21
CA ASP A 426 -11.50 20.90 -8.42
C ASP A 426 -10.79 20.89 -7.06
N PRO A 427 -11.54 20.90 -5.94
CA PRO A 427 -10.94 20.94 -4.61
C PRO A 427 -10.33 19.57 -4.28
N GLU A 428 -9.04 19.57 -3.97
CA GLU A 428 -8.30 18.39 -3.51
C GLU A 428 -8.08 18.50 -1.99
N PRO A 429 -8.16 17.38 -1.24
CA PRO A 429 -7.73 17.36 0.15
C PRO A 429 -6.29 17.83 0.23
N TRP A 430 -6.01 18.90 0.99
CA TRP A 430 -4.68 19.49 0.95
C TRP A 430 -3.58 18.56 1.49
N GLY A 431 -3.92 17.52 2.27
CA GLY A 431 -2.97 16.47 2.64
C GLY A 431 -2.40 15.71 1.43
N TYR A 432 -3.23 15.44 0.42
CA TYR A 432 -2.78 14.89 -0.86
C TYR A 432 -1.86 15.87 -1.58
N VAL A 433 -2.24 17.15 -1.62
CA VAL A 433 -1.41 18.23 -2.18
C VAL A 433 -0.08 18.32 -1.45
N ALA A 434 -0.05 18.21 -0.12
CA ALA A 434 1.18 18.24 0.66
C ALA A 434 2.12 17.08 0.31
N ALA A 435 1.60 15.86 0.15
CA ALA A 435 2.42 14.75 -0.33
C ALA A 435 3.00 15.04 -1.73
N HIS A 436 2.21 15.61 -2.63
CA HIS A 436 2.62 15.95 -4.00
C HIS A 436 3.74 16.99 -4.01
N GLU A 437 3.56 18.11 -3.31
CA GLU A 437 4.57 19.17 -3.26
C GLU A 437 5.84 18.71 -2.52
N LEU A 438 5.73 17.82 -1.54
CA LEU A 438 6.90 17.22 -0.90
C LEU A 438 7.65 16.27 -1.84
N ALA A 439 6.97 15.56 -2.74
CA ALA A 439 7.63 14.73 -3.74
C ALA A 439 8.49 15.56 -4.72
N HIS A 440 8.12 16.81 -5.01
CA HIS A 440 9.01 17.75 -5.71
C HIS A 440 10.24 18.12 -4.88
N SER A 441 10.10 18.25 -3.55
CA SER A 441 11.25 18.46 -2.66
C SER A 441 12.20 17.26 -2.65
N LEU A 442 11.71 16.05 -2.94
CA LEU A 442 12.51 14.85 -3.17
C LEU A 442 13.13 14.78 -4.58
N GLY A 443 12.86 15.77 -5.45
CA GLY A 443 13.42 15.88 -6.79
C GLY A 443 12.57 15.27 -7.91
N LEU A 444 11.33 14.84 -7.63
CA LEU A 444 10.43 14.32 -8.66
C LEU A 444 9.78 15.44 -9.48
N THR A 445 9.45 15.14 -10.72
CA THR A 445 8.83 16.06 -11.68
C THR A 445 7.33 15.81 -11.82
N ASP A 446 6.57 16.81 -12.23
CA ASP A 446 5.19 16.61 -12.69
C ASP A 446 5.19 15.76 -13.95
N LEU A 447 4.27 14.81 -14.01
CA LEU A 447 4.11 13.91 -15.14
C LEU A 447 3.07 14.41 -16.14
N TYR A 448 2.18 15.32 -15.74
CA TYR A 448 1.23 15.98 -16.62
C TYR A 448 1.87 17.15 -17.38
N PRO A 449 1.32 17.52 -18.56
CA PRO A 449 1.68 18.75 -19.25
C PRO A 449 0.97 19.97 -18.63
N TYR A 450 1.67 21.09 -18.55
CA TYR A 450 1.06 22.37 -18.14
C TYR A 450 0.19 23.02 -19.24
N ASP A 451 0.39 22.59 -20.48
CA ASP A 451 -0.45 23.01 -21.61
C ASP A 451 -1.82 22.32 -21.54
N ALA A 452 -2.77 23.00 -20.89
CA ALA A 452 -4.15 22.52 -20.74
C ALA A 452 -4.85 22.23 -22.07
N ALA A 453 -4.42 22.83 -23.19
CA ALA A 453 -4.99 22.56 -24.51
C ALA A 453 -4.77 21.10 -24.94
N ARG A 454 -3.75 20.43 -24.39
CA ARG A 454 -3.50 19.00 -24.65
C ARG A 454 -4.60 18.10 -24.11
N PHE A 455 -5.33 18.56 -23.09
CA PHE A 455 -6.44 17.81 -22.47
C PHE A 455 -7.82 18.27 -22.95
N GLU A 456 -7.90 19.06 -24.02
CA GLU A 456 -9.19 19.35 -24.64
C GLU A 456 -9.84 18.05 -25.12
N ARG A 457 -10.90 17.67 -24.42
CA ARG A 457 -11.67 16.46 -24.68
C ARG A 457 -12.97 16.85 -25.38
N PRO A 458 -13.18 16.46 -26.65
CA PRO A 458 -14.47 16.66 -27.28
C PRO A 458 -15.55 15.88 -26.54
N GLU A 459 -16.78 16.38 -26.59
CA GLU A 459 -17.94 15.72 -25.98
C GLU A 459 -18.10 14.30 -26.55
N PRO A 460 -18.08 13.25 -25.72
CA PRO A 460 -18.23 11.88 -26.19
C PRO A 460 -19.64 11.64 -26.74
N PRO A 461 -19.81 10.75 -27.73
CA PRO A 461 -21.14 10.46 -28.27
C PRO A 461 -22.01 9.80 -27.19
N ALA A 462 -23.15 10.41 -26.88
CA ALA A 462 -24.10 9.86 -25.91
C ALA A 462 -24.51 8.41 -26.28
N PRO A 463 -24.61 7.50 -25.30
CA PRO A 463 -24.55 7.72 -23.85
C PRO A 463 -23.13 7.65 -23.24
N ARG A 464 -22.06 7.59 -24.04
CA ARG A 464 -20.70 7.38 -23.54
C ARG A 464 -20.21 8.56 -22.70
N ILE A 465 -19.29 8.27 -21.79
CA ILE A 465 -18.66 9.24 -20.89
C ILE A 465 -17.15 9.13 -20.98
N TRP A 466 -16.45 10.20 -20.59
CA TRP A 466 -15.03 10.14 -20.35
C TRP A 466 -14.78 9.45 -19.01
N VAL A 467 -13.75 8.61 -18.97
CA VAL A 467 -13.20 8.05 -17.74
C VAL A 467 -11.75 8.52 -17.67
N ARG A 468 -11.42 9.34 -16.67
CA ARG A 468 -10.06 9.77 -16.36
C ARG A 468 -9.47 8.77 -15.37
N SER A 469 -8.28 8.27 -15.64
CA SER A 469 -7.48 7.53 -14.68
C SER A 469 -6.24 8.34 -14.35
N GLU A 470 -5.86 8.29 -13.08
CA GLU A 470 -4.66 8.91 -12.57
C GLU A 470 -3.77 7.83 -11.97
N PHE A 471 -2.51 7.76 -12.42
CA PHE A 471 -1.54 6.78 -11.95
C PHE A 471 -0.43 7.47 -11.17
N GLY A 472 -0.39 7.22 -9.87
CA GLY A 472 0.58 7.85 -8.97
C GLY A 472 0.33 9.33 -8.71
N LEU A 473 0.88 9.80 -7.60
CA LEU A 473 0.67 11.15 -7.08
C LEU A 473 1.22 12.29 -7.94
N MET A 474 2.19 12.04 -8.81
CA MET A 474 2.81 13.08 -9.65
C MET A 474 1.99 13.39 -10.93
N GLY A 475 0.75 12.91 -11.00
CA GLY A 475 -0.24 13.29 -12.01
C GLY A 475 -0.03 12.67 -13.39
N LEU A 476 0.26 11.37 -13.48
CA LEU A 476 0.21 10.66 -14.76
C LEU A 476 -1.26 10.41 -15.13
N HIS A 477 -1.83 11.33 -15.89
CA HIS A 477 -3.25 11.27 -16.28
C HIS A 477 -3.44 10.64 -17.64
N THR A 478 -4.53 9.88 -17.75
CA THR A 478 -5.02 9.34 -19.02
C THR A 478 -6.54 9.31 -19.01
N ALA A 479 -7.15 9.29 -20.19
CA ALA A 479 -8.58 9.24 -20.34
C ALA A 479 -8.97 8.32 -21.49
N PHE A 480 -10.05 7.57 -21.28
CA PHE A 480 -10.67 6.74 -22.30
C PHE A 480 -12.18 6.94 -22.28
N VAL A 481 -12.85 6.50 -23.34
CA VAL A 481 -14.30 6.63 -23.44
C VAL A 481 -14.94 5.30 -23.06
N ALA A 482 -15.86 5.29 -22.10
CA ALA A 482 -16.59 4.10 -21.68
C ALA A 482 -18.11 4.28 -21.84
N HIS A 483 -18.84 3.16 -21.92
CA HIS A 483 -20.28 3.21 -21.67
C HIS A 483 -20.48 3.42 -20.16
N PRO A 484 -21.49 4.19 -19.70
CA PRO A 484 -21.74 4.35 -18.28
C PRO A 484 -21.92 2.99 -17.58
N ASP A 485 -22.63 2.04 -18.20
CA ASP A 485 -22.85 0.71 -17.62
C ASP A 485 -21.64 -0.25 -17.72
N ASP A 486 -20.45 0.27 -18.03
CA ASP A 486 -19.22 -0.52 -17.96
C ASP A 486 -18.94 -0.92 -16.50
N ARG A 487 -18.89 -2.21 -16.23
CA ARG A 487 -18.72 -2.76 -14.87
C ARG A 487 -17.37 -2.40 -14.24
N ARG A 488 -16.38 -2.01 -15.07
CA ARG A 488 -15.06 -1.58 -14.58
C ARG A 488 -15.09 -0.24 -13.85
N ILE A 489 -16.15 0.55 -14.05
CA ILE A 489 -16.34 1.88 -13.43
C ILE A 489 -17.62 1.92 -12.57
N GLU A 490 -18.08 0.76 -12.12
CA GLU A 490 -19.27 0.63 -11.29
C GLU A 490 -18.99 1.14 -9.86
N ILE A 491 -19.83 2.07 -9.38
CA ILE A 491 -19.87 2.46 -7.96
C ILE A 491 -20.90 1.59 -7.27
N THR A 492 -20.53 0.94 -6.16
CA THR A 492 -21.44 0.09 -5.38
C THR A 492 -21.77 0.71 -4.02
N GLY A 493 -22.96 0.41 -3.45
CA GLY A 493 -23.42 0.98 -2.17
C GLY A 493 -24.93 0.82 -1.92
N ARG A 494 -25.49 1.47 -0.88
CA ARG A 494 -26.96 1.68 -0.71
C ARG A 494 -27.36 3.10 -1.15
N GLY A 495 -28.23 3.25 -2.16
CA GLY A 495 -28.68 4.57 -2.65
C GLY A 495 -28.99 4.58 -4.15
N ASP A 496 -29.55 5.69 -4.66
CA ASP A 496 -29.68 5.96 -6.10
C ASP A 496 -28.47 6.80 -6.51
N PHE A 497 -27.44 6.15 -7.05
CA PHE A 497 -26.14 6.78 -7.29
C PHE A 497 -26.21 7.69 -8.51
N GLY A 498 -26.35 9.00 -8.26
CA GLY A 498 -25.84 9.99 -9.18
C GLY A 498 -24.33 9.74 -9.30
N ARG A 499 -23.93 9.06 -10.39
CA ARG A 499 -22.53 8.72 -10.72
C ARG A 499 -21.63 9.92 -10.46
N ARG A 500 -20.38 9.70 -10.01
CA ARG A 500 -19.31 10.71 -9.94
C ARG A 500 -19.08 11.26 -11.36
N LEU A 501 -19.88 12.25 -11.71
CA LEU A 501 -19.89 12.92 -12.99
C LEU A 501 -19.67 14.40 -12.72
N THR A 502 -18.43 14.85 -12.84
CA THR A 502 -18.17 16.26 -13.10
C THR A 502 -18.51 16.52 -14.58
N GLY A 503 -19.80 16.80 -14.82
CA GLY A 503 -20.36 16.86 -16.17
C GLY A 503 -20.50 15.47 -16.81
N HIS A 504 -19.58 15.11 -17.70
CA HIS A 504 -19.55 13.83 -18.45
C HIS A 504 -18.27 13.01 -18.19
N THR A 505 -17.60 13.24 -17.05
CA THR A 505 -16.34 12.56 -16.69
C THR A 505 -16.46 11.77 -15.38
N PHE A 506 -16.04 10.51 -15.40
CA PHE A 506 -15.79 9.66 -14.23
C PHE A 506 -14.29 9.64 -13.92
N GLN A 507 -13.89 9.50 -12.65
CA GLN A 507 -12.48 9.51 -12.24
C GLN A 507 -12.11 8.23 -11.48
N LEU A 508 -10.95 7.68 -11.84
CA LEU A 508 -10.27 6.54 -11.23
C LEU A 508 -8.96 7.06 -10.61
N GLU A 509 -8.81 6.96 -9.30
CA GLU A 509 -7.70 7.54 -8.53
C GLU A 509 -6.73 6.45 -8.07
N ALA A 510 -5.98 5.89 -9.03
CA ALA A 510 -4.94 4.88 -8.82
C ALA A 510 -3.61 5.52 -8.40
N ILE A 511 -3.65 6.23 -7.27
CA ILE A 511 -2.56 7.11 -6.82
C ILE A 511 -1.40 6.34 -6.21
N GLU A 512 -1.33 5.02 -6.37
CA GLU A 512 -0.13 4.26 -6.02
C GLU A 512 1.07 4.72 -6.85
N MET A 513 2.19 5.04 -6.19
CA MET A 513 3.36 5.61 -6.88
C MET A 513 3.95 4.63 -7.88
N LEU A 514 4.27 5.15 -9.07
CA LEU A 514 4.92 4.39 -10.15
C LEU A 514 6.22 3.73 -9.66
N ALA A 515 6.48 2.52 -10.12
CA ALA A 515 7.73 1.80 -9.82
C ALA A 515 8.95 2.62 -10.27
N TRP A 516 8.85 3.32 -11.39
CA TRP A 516 9.90 4.23 -11.86
C TRP A 516 10.26 5.31 -10.84
N SER A 517 9.25 6.02 -10.32
CA SER A 517 9.46 7.08 -9.32
C SER A 517 9.99 6.52 -8.00
N ARG A 518 9.51 5.35 -7.56
CA ARG A 518 10.05 4.64 -6.40
C ARG A 518 11.52 4.25 -6.59
N TRP A 519 11.93 3.86 -7.80
CA TRP A 519 13.34 3.58 -8.10
C TRP A 519 14.20 4.84 -8.12
N GLN A 520 13.71 5.97 -8.65
CA GLN A 520 14.41 7.26 -8.59
C GLN A 520 14.72 7.66 -7.15
N LEU A 521 13.78 7.43 -6.24
CA LEU A 521 13.88 7.75 -4.82
C LEU A 521 14.69 6.74 -3.99
N GLY A 522 15.14 5.63 -4.60
CA GLY A 522 15.84 4.55 -3.90
C GLY A 522 14.94 3.69 -3.00
N TRP A 523 13.63 3.73 -3.25
CA TRP A 523 12.65 2.91 -2.53
C TRP A 523 12.52 1.50 -3.08
N LEU A 524 12.99 1.29 -4.31
CA LEU A 524 13.20 -0.05 -4.87
C LEU A 524 14.67 -0.39 -4.84
N ASP A 525 14.98 -1.61 -4.40
CA ASP A 525 16.33 -2.16 -4.50
C ASP A 525 16.68 -2.47 -5.96
N GLU A 526 17.97 -2.41 -6.29
CA GLU A 526 18.47 -2.69 -7.64
C GLU A 526 18.05 -4.09 -8.13
N SER A 527 17.92 -5.07 -7.22
CA SER A 527 17.44 -6.42 -7.54
C SER A 527 15.97 -6.48 -7.95
N GLN A 528 15.18 -5.47 -7.61
CA GLN A 528 13.75 -5.40 -7.93
C GLN A 528 13.51 -4.79 -9.32
N VAL A 529 14.57 -4.33 -10.01
CA VAL A 529 14.52 -3.69 -11.32
C VAL A 529 15.23 -4.54 -12.36
N LEU A 530 14.49 -5.00 -13.37
CA LEU A 530 15.02 -5.80 -14.47
C LEU A 530 15.29 -4.91 -15.68
N CYS A 531 16.55 -4.54 -15.92
CA CYS A 531 16.94 -3.79 -17.12
C CYS A 531 17.21 -4.71 -18.32
N LEU A 532 16.27 -4.79 -19.25
CA LEU A 532 16.27 -5.78 -20.33
C LEU A 532 16.89 -5.20 -21.61
N THR A 533 17.98 -5.82 -22.08
CA THR A 533 18.66 -5.44 -23.33
C THR A 533 18.53 -6.48 -24.46
N ALA A 534 18.00 -7.66 -24.15
CA ALA A 534 17.77 -8.71 -25.13
C ALA A 534 16.55 -8.39 -25.99
N ASP A 535 16.62 -8.73 -27.29
CA ASP A 535 15.48 -8.56 -28.22
C ASP A 535 14.24 -9.38 -27.81
N ARG A 536 14.42 -10.40 -26.95
CA ARG A 536 13.32 -11.17 -26.38
C ARG A 536 13.56 -11.49 -24.91
N SER A 537 12.60 -11.13 -24.08
CA SER A 537 12.63 -11.37 -22.64
C SER A 537 11.28 -11.86 -22.14
N ARG A 538 11.30 -12.72 -21.12
CA ARG A 538 10.12 -13.12 -20.37
C ARG A 538 10.47 -13.03 -18.89
N VAL A 539 9.76 -12.18 -18.18
CA VAL A 539 10.05 -11.82 -16.79
C VAL A 539 8.85 -12.11 -15.91
N VAL A 540 9.10 -12.27 -14.62
CA VAL A 540 8.07 -12.36 -13.59
C VAL A 540 8.13 -11.07 -12.80
N LEU A 541 7.00 -10.38 -12.71
CA LEU A 541 6.85 -9.15 -11.93
C LEU A 541 5.83 -9.37 -10.82
N SER A 542 6.09 -8.74 -9.67
CA SER A 542 5.18 -8.60 -8.55
C SER A 542 4.54 -7.20 -8.55
N PRO A 543 3.37 -7.04 -7.89
CA PRO A 543 2.73 -5.73 -7.76
C PRO A 543 3.61 -4.68 -7.07
N VAL A 544 3.50 -3.43 -7.51
CA VAL A 544 4.31 -2.33 -6.97
C VAL A 544 4.00 -2.00 -5.51
N ALA A 545 2.75 -2.17 -5.07
CA ALA A 545 2.32 -1.82 -3.72
C ALA A 545 2.92 -2.73 -2.63
N ASP A 546 3.19 -4.00 -2.96
CA ASP A 546 3.73 -5.01 -2.02
C ASP A 546 4.67 -6.00 -2.74
N PRO A 547 5.93 -5.61 -3.02
CA PRO A 547 6.81 -6.41 -3.85
C PRO A 547 7.50 -7.56 -3.09
N GLY A 548 7.62 -7.47 -1.76
CA GLY A 548 8.65 -8.22 -1.02
C GLY A 548 10.04 -8.03 -1.64
N ASP A 549 10.79 -9.12 -1.81
CA ASP A 549 12.10 -9.11 -2.49
C ASP A 549 12.01 -9.34 -4.01
N ALA A 550 10.81 -9.40 -4.57
CA ALA A 550 10.61 -9.78 -5.97
C ALA A 550 10.86 -8.63 -6.94
N ALA A 551 11.14 -8.99 -8.20
CA ALA A 551 11.18 -8.04 -9.30
C ALA A 551 9.83 -7.37 -9.49
N VAL A 552 9.83 -6.06 -9.66
CA VAL A 552 8.63 -5.22 -9.61
C VAL A 552 8.48 -4.39 -10.88
N MET A 553 9.60 -4.13 -11.56
CA MET A 553 9.68 -3.34 -12.76
C MET A 553 10.57 -4.03 -13.80
N ALA A 554 10.10 -4.06 -15.04
CA ALA A 554 10.95 -4.32 -16.20
C ALA A 554 11.15 -3.04 -16.99
N ALA A 555 12.39 -2.72 -17.30
CA ALA A 555 12.77 -1.53 -18.06
C ALA A 555 13.56 -1.92 -19.31
N VAL A 556 13.34 -1.26 -20.44
CA VAL A 556 14.08 -1.46 -21.69
C VAL A 556 14.63 -0.11 -22.14
N PRO A 557 15.95 0.06 -22.24
CA PRO A 557 16.52 1.30 -22.77
C PRO A 557 16.18 1.42 -24.26
N LEU A 558 15.52 2.51 -24.64
CA LEU A 558 15.12 2.79 -26.02
C LEU A 558 16.11 3.72 -26.72
N SER A 559 16.65 4.68 -25.98
CA SER A 559 17.67 5.64 -26.41
C SER A 559 18.53 6.07 -25.22
N ASP A 560 19.38 7.09 -25.40
CA ASP A 560 20.16 7.66 -24.30
C ASP A 560 19.27 8.38 -23.26
N THR A 561 18.01 8.70 -23.61
CA THR A 561 17.09 9.45 -22.74
C THR A 561 15.72 8.77 -22.55
N GLU A 562 15.35 7.84 -23.44
CA GLU A 562 14.05 7.15 -23.39
C GLU A 562 14.17 5.74 -22.83
N VAL A 563 13.25 5.35 -21.95
CA VAL A 563 13.12 4.01 -21.38
C VAL A 563 11.67 3.54 -21.44
N LEU A 564 11.44 2.34 -21.95
CA LEU A 564 10.15 1.65 -21.86
C LEU A 564 10.07 0.93 -20.53
N VAL A 565 8.97 1.10 -19.80
CA VAL A 565 8.75 0.50 -18.49
C VAL A 565 7.45 -0.32 -18.51
N ALA A 566 7.50 -1.48 -17.86
CA ALA A 566 6.35 -2.29 -17.52
C ALA A 566 6.34 -2.56 -16.01
N GLU A 567 5.21 -2.28 -15.37
CA GLU A 567 4.98 -2.51 -13.94
C GLU A 567 3.61 -3.17 -13.71
N VAL A 568 3.44 -3.82 -12.57
CA VAL A 568 2.19 -4.50 -12.20
C VAL A 568 1.39 -3.64 -11.23
N ARG A 569 0.10 -3.48 -11.53
CA ARG A 569 -0.88 -2.72 -10.76
C ARG A 569 -2.03 -3.63 -10.32
N VAL A 570 -2.33 -3.61 -9.02
CA VAL A 570 -3.39 -4.43 -8.40
C VAL A 570 -4.13 -3.58 -7.37
N LYS A 571 -5.36 -3.95 -7.01
CA LYS A 571 -6.26 -3.17 -6.14
C LYS A 571 -5.89 -3.29 -4.65
N VAL A 572 -4.66 -2.96 -4.31
CA VAL A 572 -4.15 -2.91 -2.93
C VAL A 572 -3.42 -1.59 -2.70
N GLY A 573 -3.14 -1.25 -1.43
CA GLY A 573 -2.51 0.02 -1.10
C GLY A 573 -3.31 1.21 -1.64
N TYR A 574 -2.65 2.12 -2.34
CA TYR A 574 -3.30 3.32 -2.91
C TYR A 574 -4.00 3.08 -4.26
N ASP A 575 -4.04 1.83 -4.73
CA ASP A 575 -4.83 1.38 -5.87
C ASP A 575 -6.10 0.61 -5.44
N ALA A 576 -6.31 0.44 -4.13
CA ALA A 576 -7.49 -0.22 -3.57
C ALA A 576 -8.77 0.60 -3.78
N GLU A 577 -9.92 -0.08 -3.68
CA GLU A 577 -11.21 0.58 -3.74
C GLU A 577 -11.39 1.54 -2.54
N GLN A 578 -11.92 2.73 -2.81
CA GLN A 578 -12.07 3.79 -1.83
C GLN A 578 -13.48 3.83 -1.27
N GLU A 579 -13.62 4.07 0.03
CA GLU A 579 -14.93 4.26 0.69
C GLU A 579 -15.32 5.75 0.79
N GLU A 580 -16.25 6.12 -0.09
CA GLU A 580 -16.90 7.41 -0.30
C GLU A 580 -18.12 7.71 0.60
N PRO A 581 -18.19 8.68 1.54
CA PRO A 581 -19.48 9.04 2.11
C PRO A 581 -20.37 9.77 1.08
N HIS A 582 -21.53 9.20 0.76
CA HIS A 582 -22.55 9.82 -0.06
C HIS A 582 -23.32 10.90 0.71
N THR A 583 -23.96 11.82 -0.03
CA THR A 583 -24.72 12.96 0.54
C THR A 583 -25.88 12.56 1.45
N ASP A 584 -26.39 11.33 1.34
CA ASP A 584 -27.42 10.77 2.21
C ASP A 584 -26.86 9.97 3.41
N GLY A 585 -25.54 9.94 3.57
CA GLY A 585 -24.83 9.23 4.63
C GLY A 585 -24.55 7.75 4.37
N ALA A 586 -24.89 7.21 3.19
CA ALA A 586 -24.44 5.89 2.78
C ALA A 586 -22.95 5.89 2.43
N LEU A 587 -22.27 4.76 2.61
CA LEU A 587 -20.91 4.56 2.08
C LEU A 587 -20.98 3.98 0.67
N LEU A 588 -20.22 4.58 -0.24
CA LEU A 588 -20.00 4.14 -1.61
C LEU A 588 -18.64 3.50 -1.71
N THR A 589 -18.54 2.42 -2.48
CA THR A 589 -17.26 1.84 -2.86
C THR A 589 -16.96 2.30 -4.28
N VAL A 590 -15.87 3.05 -4.43
CA VAL A 590 -15.42 3.64 -5.70
C VAL A 590 -14.12 2.94 -6.13
N PRO A 591 -14.04 2.38 -7.35
CA PRO A 591 -12.81 1.76 -7.83
C PRO A 591 -11.72 2.81 -8.06
N ALA A 592 -10.49 2.55 -7.57
CA ALA A 592 -9.31 3.32 -7.95
C ALA A 592 -8.70 2.78 -9.27
N LEU A 593 -8.66 1.45 -9.44
CA LEU A 593 -8.33 0.78 -10.70
C LEU A 593 -9.58 0.18 -11.36
N ALA A 594 -9.69 0.32 -12.68
CA ALA A 594 -10.73 -0.36 -13.46
C ALA A 594 -10.46 -1.86 -13.65
N THR A 595 -9.19 -2.25 -13.73
CA THR A 595 -8.72 -3.65 -13.75
C THR A 595 -7.29 -3.73 -13.23
N GLU A 596 -6.91 -4.94 -12.81
CA GLU A 596 -5.53 -5.27 -12.42
C GLU A 596 -4.75 -5.83 -13.61
N GLY A 597 -3.43 -5.70 -13.60
CA GLY A 597 -2.57 -6.19 -14.67
C GLY A 597 -1.29 -5.38 -14.86
N VAL A 598 -0.84 -5.27 -16.11
CA VAL A 598 0.44 -4.60 -16.44
C VAL A 598 0.18 -3.22 -17.02
N LEU A 599 0.68 -2.19 -16.34
CA LEU A 599 0.78 -0.83 -16.88
C LEU A 599 2.08 -0.70 -17.66
N VAL A 600 2.01 -0.15 -18.88
CA VAL A 600 3.16 0.06 -19.75
C VAL A 600 3.27 1.54 -20.08
N TYR A 601 4.44 2.13 -19.92
CA TYR A 601 4.70 3.54 -20.22
C TYR A 601 6.12 3.76 -20.72
N VAL A 602 6.34 4.90 -21.37
CA VAL A 602 7.66 5.36 -21.80
C VAL A 602 8.03 6.58 -20.98
N VAL A 603 9.24 6.57 -20.44
CA VAL A 603 9.88 7.71 -19.80
C VAL A 603 10.81 8.36 -20.80
N ASP A 604 10.73 9.68 -20.96
CA ASP A 604 11.75 10.52 -21.61
C ASP A 604 12.36 11.45 -20.55
N ALA A 605 13.52 11.06 -20.03
CA ALA A 605 14.20 11.76 -18.95
C ALA A 605 14.79 13.12 -19.37
N SER A 606 14.78 13.45 -20.67
CA SER A 606 15.23 14.75 -21.16
C SER A 606 14.20 15.86 -21.02
N LEU A 607 12.94 15.51 -20.73
CA LEU A 607 11.83 16.43 -20.61
C LEU A 607 11.67 16.93 -19.17
N ALA A 608 11.42 18.23 -19.03
CA ALA A 608 11.22 18.88 -17.74
C ALA A 608 9.77 18.76 -17.24
N SER A 609 9.53 19.19 -16.00
CA SER A 609 8.20 19.31 -15.40
C SER A 609 7.24 20.04 -16.32
N GLY A 610 6.01 19.54 -16.43
CA GLY A 610 4.99 20.13 -17.29
C GLY A 610 5.16 19.83 -18.78
N GLN A 611 6.12 18.99 -19.18
CA GLN A 611 6.38 18.63 -20.59
C GLN A 611 5.97 17.20 -20.96
N LEU A 612 5.24 16.51 -20.07
CA LEU A 612 4.80 15.12 -20.24
C LEU A 612 6.00 14.14 -20.38
N PRO A 613 6.90 14.09 -19.37
CA PRO A 613 8.09 13.22 -19.39
C PRO A 613 7.76 11.72 -19.32
N VAL A 614 6.52 11.36 -18.94
CA VAL A 614 6.05 9.98 -18.91
C VAL A 614 4.77 9.88 -19.72
N VAL A 615 4.72 8.92 -20.65
CA VAL A 615 3.59 8.71 -21.55
C VAL A 615 3.17 7.24 -21.50
N ILE A 616 1.90 7.00 -21.20
CA ILE A 616 1.32 5.66 -21.17
C ILE A 616 1.27 5.06 -22.58
N ALA A 617 1.50 3.77 -22.70
CA ALA A 617 1.42 3.08 -23.98
C ALA A 617 0.00 3.21 -24.58
N GLY A 618 -0.06 3.64 -25.84
CA GLY A 618 -1.33 3.95 -26.53
C GLY A 618 -1.71 5.42 -26.47
N ASP A 619 -1.10 6.23 -25.60
CA ASP A 619 -1.30 7.68 -25.60
C ASP A 619 -0.44 8.34 -26.71
N SER A 620 -1.08 9.21 -27.47
CA SER A 620 -0.44 9.99 -28.55
C SER A 620 0.17 11.31 -28.08
N GLY A 621 0.17 11.57 -26.76
CA GLY A 621 0.72 12.77 -26.11
C GLY A 621 -0.34 13.78 -25.70
N ASN A 622 -1.61 13.36 -25.63
CA ASN A 622 -2.76 14.17 -25.25
C ASN A 622 -3.53 13.58 -24.06
N GLY A 623 -2.97 12.57 -23.39
CA GLY A 623 -3.60 11.90 -22.27
C GLY A 623 -4.84 11.11 -22.68
N GLN A 624 -4.98 10.70 -23.94
CA GLN A 624 -6.13 9.93 -24.42
C GLN A 624 -5.69 8.58 -24.96
N VAL A 625 -6.39 7.52 -24.56
CA VAL A 625 -6.16 6.13 -24.99
C VAL A 625 -7.47 5.50 -25.46
N ASP A 626 -7.36 4.46 -26.30
CA ASP A 626 -8.52 3.80 -26.91
C ASP A 626 -9.37 3.03 -25.89
N ASP A 627 -8.74 2.44 -24.88
CA ASP A 627 -9.34 1.71 -23.77
C ASP A 627 -8.43 1.81 -22.52
N TYR A 628 -8.88 1.28 -21.39
CA TYR A 628 -8.15 1.34 -20.13
C TYR A 628 -6.71 0.78 -20.26
N PRO A 629 -5.67 1.50 -19.82
CA PRO A 629 -4.29 1.22 -20.22
C PRO A 629 -3.55 0.18 -19.35
N ILE A 630 -4.29 -0.74 -18.73
CA ILE A 630 -3.73 -1.89 -18.01
C ILE A 630 -3.99 -3.13 -18.84
N LEU A 631 -2.92 -3.82 -19.23
CA LEU A 631 -3.00 -5.08 -19.95
C LEU A 631 -3.49 -6.18 -19.02
N THR A 632 -4.57 -6.83 -19.40
CA THR A 632 -5.05 -8.07 -18.80
C THR A 632 -4.47 -9.30 -19.52
N ARG A 633 -4.69 -10.49 -18.97
CA ARG A 633 -4.09 -11.72 -19.49
C ARG A 633 -4.41 -11.96 -20.97
N GLY A 634 -3.34 -12.12 -21.76
CA GLY A 634 -3.41 -12.36 -23.20
C GLY A 634 -3.43 -11.09 -24.04
N GLU A 635 -3.59 -9.92 -23.42
CA GLU A 635 -3.50 -8.63 -24.10
C GLU A 635 -2.05 -8.20 -24.31
N GLN A 636 -1.86 -7.37 -25.33
CA GLN A 636 -0.56 -6.85 -25.71
C GLN A 636 -0.66 -5.42 -26.22
N VAL A 637 0.42 -4.67 -26.06
CA VAL A 637 0.59 -3.35 -26.67
C VAL A 637 1.90 -3.30 -27.46
N VAL A 638 1.89 -2.55 -28.56
CA VAL A 638 3.11 -2.25 -29.32
C VAL A 638 3.50 -0.81 -29.05
N VAL A 639 4.70 -0.60 -28.53
CA VAL A 639 5.22 0.70 -28.13
C VAL A 639 6.68 0.79 -28.50
N ARG A 640 7.07 1.85 -29.23
CA ARG A 640 8.46 2.14 -29.62
C ARG A 640 9.22 0.94 -30.22
N GLY A 641 8.53 0.11 -31.01
CA GLY A 641 9.12 -1.06 -31.66
C GLY A 641 9.24 -2.31 -30.78
N TYR A 642 8.60 -2.32 -29.60
CA TYR A 642 8.50 -3.48 -28.73
C TYR A 642 7.04 -3.90 -28.58
N THR A 643 6.78 -5.21 -28.53
CA THR A 643 5.52 -5.79 -28.09
C THR A 643 5.66 -6.20 -26.63
N VAL A 644 4.78 -5.69 -25.78
CA VAL A 644 4.67 -6.08 -24.37
C VAL A 644 3.37 -6.85 -24.20
N THR A 645 3.43 -8.04 -23.59
CA THR A 645 2.29 -8.94 -23.43
C THR A 645 2.21 -9.46 -22.00
N LEU A 646 1.04 -9.38 -21.37
CA LEU A 646 0.78 -10.11 -20.13
C LEU A 646 0.41 -11.56 -20.47
N VAL A 647 1.31 -12.50 -20.17
CA VAL A 647 1.15 -13.93 -20.52
C VAL A 647 0.37 -14.70 -19.45
N SER A 648 0.60 -14.38 -18.18
CA SER A 648 -0.03 -15.04 -17.03
C SER A 648 -0.07 -14.09 -15.84
N ASP A 649 -1.07 -14.22 -14.99
CA ASP A 649 -1.41 -13.38 -13.84
C ASP A 649 -1.83 -14.24 -12.63
N ARG A 650 -1.11 -15.34 -12.37
CA ARG A 650 -1.55 -16.36 -11.41
C ARG A 650 -0.75 -16.30 -10.12
N GLY A 651 -1.45 -16.37 -8.98
CA GLY A 651 -0.83 -16.52 -7.66
C GLY A 651 0.06 -15.34 -7.27
N GLY A 652 -0.32 -14.11 -7.63
CA GLY A 652 0.45 -12.89 -7.36
C GLY A 652 1.68 -12.68 -8.26
N ALA A 653 1.95 -13.60 -9.19
CA ALA A 653 3.07 -13.51 -10.13
C ALA A 653 2.57 -13.21 -11.56
N TYR A 654 3.09 -12.11 -12.14
CA TYR A 654 2.72 -11.64 -13.47
C TYR A 654 3.84 -11.92 -14.46
N ILE A 655 3.59 -12.83 -15.38
CA ILE A 655 4.56 -13.20 -16.39
C ILE A 655 4.40 -12.27 -17.60
N VAL A 656 5.37 -11.38 -17.79
CA VAL A 656 5.38 -10.39 -18.87
C VAL A 656 6.38 -10.81 -19.94
N ALA A 657 5.94 -10.84 -21.20
CA ALA A 657 6.80 -11.06 -22.35
C ALA A 657 7.06 -9.74 -23.07
N ILE A 658 8.32 -9.44 -23.35
CA ILE A 658 8.76 -8.22 -24.03
C ILE A 658 9.63 -8.60 -25.21
N PHE A 659 9.17 -8.25 -26.42
CA PHE A 659 9.82 -8.64 -27.68
C PHE A 659 10.02 -7.43 -28.59
N ARG A 660 11.22 -7.28 -29.14
CA ARG A 660 11.48 -6.33 -30.20
C ARG A 660 10.80 -6.79 -31.49
N VAL A 661 10.09 -5.88 -32.14
CA VAL A 661 9.46 -6.10 -33.44
C VAL A 661 10.52 -5.93 -34.52
N GLU A 662 10.75 -6.96 -35.33
CA GLU A 662 11.61 -6.86 -36.51
C GLU A 662 11.00 -5.86 -37.51
N ALA A 663 11.83 -4.93 -37.99
CA ALA A 663 11.43 -3.83 -38.87
C ALA A 663 11.05 -4.28 -40.29
#